data_AF-A0A0M3K4Z6-F1
#
_entry.id   AF-A0A0M3K4Z6-F1
#
_cell.length_a   1.000
_cell.length_b   1.000
_cell.length_c   1.000
_cell.angle_alpha   90.00
_cell.angle_beta   90.00
_cell.angle_gamma   90.00
#
_symmetry.space_group_name_H-M   'P 1'
#
loop_
_entity.id
_entity.type
_entity.pdbx_description
1 polymer ?
#
loop_
_entity_poly.entity_id
_entity_poly.type
_entity_poly.pdbx_seq_one_letter_code
_entity_poly.pdbx_strand_id
1 'polypeptide(L)'
;MSFLDISPDSEFPIQNLPYGVFSTKGNPRKRIGVAIGDYILDLSEVKHLFNGAHFDCTPHVFEQQSLNAFMSLPREAWREARSNIQRLLGKQDKTLSGNNELKARAIVPRSEAVMHLPVQIGDYTDFYSSIHHATNVGIMFRGKENALMPNWKWLPVGYHGRSSSIQPSGTSLRRPWGQTKADDAAQPTFGPSKLVDFELEMAFFVGGPPTEVGETIPVNKADERIFGMVLMNDWSARDIQKWEYVPLGPFLGKSFGTTISPWIVTMDALAPFVIDNMEQEPKPLPHLQHEDPYNFDINLQASIKPEGDSTDHVVCHSNFKYMYWTMKQQLAHHTSNGCNIRAGDLMGSGTISGTDEKSFGSMLELSWKGTRTVQVGSQTRKFINDNDEVILKGASSKIAPSILREIHAGAKPMAIELGSVIAVLSCYLRSRSLNEFRKESSNSRQIQTQFYIMSEGMITFNQYIAWDFFPFEKEFSLGYCQMLPSTNAIFQPKKRIGVAIGDYILDLSAVKHLFTGPIFSSKQHVFEEETLNAFMSLPREAWREARSQIRSLLSKDDKRLSDNSELKSKAIVSQNDAIMHLPAQIGDYTDFFSSIYHANNCGILFLGSKDRLWPNWRRLPVAYNGRTSSVVVSGTPIHRPWGQLITDNAEEPIFSQSKCIDTELEMAFFIGGPPTQLGETVPVEKADERIFGMVLKPYLVLSARDIQKWESIPLGPFLGKSFGTTISPWIVTMDALIPFLVDNMKQSPEPLRYLKHDDAYNFDINLELAIKPAASTIDHVVCRSNYKYMYWTMKQQLAHHTSNGCNIRAGDLMGSGTISGPEEGSFGSMLELSWNGAKSVKVGDQTRKFIEDNDEVILRGNSLLVDGGVNFDAMASVSTFIENQFQFAEMNIQHHGNVDKTVSLIKRAVRMGYDSIVVNTDIGDIFNEQSQMDESTEDEPPIKKKKKKGKRENHIPDPVQIDVSQINTADLEVAGKKLRLFR
;
A
#
# COMPACT_ATOMS: atom_id res chain seq x y z
N MET A 1 23.04 28.67 8.53
CA MET A 1 22.12 28.93 9.67
C MET A 1 20.93 29.73 9.18
N SER A 2 19.73 29.48 9.74
CA SER A 2 18.46 30.11 9.33
C SER A 2 18.34 31.58 9.77
N PHE A 3 17.49 32.37 9.10
CA PHE A 3 17.11 33.70 9.59
C PHE A 3 16.12 33.67 10.76
N LEU A 4 15.46 32.53 10.99
CA LEU A 4 14.63 32.30 12.17
C LEU A 4 15.51 31.97 13.36
N ASP A 5 15.07 32.36 14.56
CA ASP A 5 15.69 31.96 15.80
C ASP A 5 15.27 30.52 16.13
N ILE A 6 16.25 29.62 16.26
CA ILE A 6 16.03 28.18 16.42
C ILE A 6 16.85 27.74 17.61
N SER A 7 16.17 27.22 18.64
CA SER A 7 16.85 26.63 19.79
C SER A 7 17.81 25.52 19.35
N PRO A 8 19.03 25.43 19.92
CA PRO A 8 19.93 24.30 19.68
C PRO A 8 19.30 22.93 20.00
N ASP A 9 18.39 22.90 20.99
CA ASP A 9 17.67 21.70 21.41
C ASP A 9 16.41 21.43 20.56
N SER A 10 16.18 22.23 19.52
CA SER A 10 15.03 22.07 18.64
C SER A 10 15.11 20.77 17.85
N GLU A 11 13.98 20.08 17.79
CA GLU A 11 13.70 18.92 16.96
C GLU A 11 13.74 19.23 15.45
N PHE A 12 13.60 20.51 15.08
CA PHE A 12 13.44 20.98 13.70
C PHE A 12 14.51 22.00 13.31
N PRO A 13 15.80 21.62 13.32
CA PRO A 13 16.85 22.47 12.79
C PRO A 13 16.73 22.58 11.25
N ILE A 14 17.45 23.52 10.64
CA ILE A 14 17.46 23.70 9.17
C ILE A 14 18.02 22.48 8.41
N GLN A 15 18.67 21.56 9.12
CA GLN A 15 19.14 20.28 8.60
C GLN A 15 18.03 19.23 8.53
N ASN A 16 16.95 19.35 9.31
CA ASN A 16 15.85 18.40 9.31
C ASN A 16 14.88 18.72 8.15
N LEU A 17 14.11 19.80 8.28
CA LEU A 17 13.09 20.25 7.30
C LEU A 17 12.11 19.14 6.88
N PRO A 18 11.38 18.52 7.83
CA PRO A 18 10.42 17.47 7.51
C PRO A 18 9.13 18.06 6.94
N TYR A 19 8.44 17.28 6.11
CA TYR A 19 7.18 17.66 5.47
C TYR A 19 5.98 17.17 6.28
N GLY A 20 4.91 17.95 6.34
CA GLY A 20 3.68 17.58 7.02
C GLY A 20 2.47 18.32 6.46
N VAL A 21 1.28 17.94 6.93
CA VAL A 21 0.02 18.59 6.56
C VAL A 21 -0.59 19.22 7.81
N PHE A 22 -0.92 20.50 7.72
CA PHE A 22 -1.46 21.27 8.84
C PHE A 22 -2.66 22.12 8.42
N SER A 23 -3.42 22.56 9.41
CA SER A 23 -4.40 23.65 9.31
C SER A 23 -4.27 24.54 10.55
N THR A 24 -4.93 25.68 10.57
CA THR A 24 -5.02 26.54 11.76
C THR A 24 -6.48 26.87 12.07
N LYS A 25 -6.75 27.41 13.26
CA LYS A 25 -8.10 27.90 13.60
C LYS A 25 -8.57 28.98 12.61
N GLY A 26 -7.65 29.86 12.18
CA GLY A 26 -7.95 30.93 11.23
C GLY A 26 -8.08 30.46 9.77
N ASN A 27 -7.51 29.31 9.41
CA ASN A 27 -7.65 28.74 8.08
C ASN A 27 -7.74 27.20 8.17
N PRO A 28 -8.96 26.64 8.15
CA PRO A 28 -9.20 25.21 8.36
C PRO A 28 -8.82 24.34 7.16
N ARG A 29 -8.46 24.93 6.01
CA ARG A 29 -7.98 24.15 4.85
C ARG A 29 -6.69 23.41 5.22
N LYS A 30 -6.61 22.12 4.89
CA LYS A 30 -5.37 21.34 4.99
C LYS A 30 -4.35 21.82 3.95
N ARG A 31 -3.12 22.08 4.38
CA ARG A 31 -2.04 22.61 3.54
C ARG A 31 -0.72 21.93 3.87
N ILE A 32 0.16 21.85 2.88
CA ILE A 32 1.50 21.27 3.05
C ILE A 32 2.42 22.31 3.69
N GLY A 33 3.16 21.89 4.72
CA GLY A 33 4.15 22.72 5.39
C GLY A 33 5.44 21.98 5.72
N VAL A 34 6.46 22.75 6.09
CA VAL A 34 7.76 22.25 6.54
C VAL A 34 8.09 22.81 7.92
N ALA A 35 8.42 21.93 8.87
CA ALA A 35 8.76 22.36 10.23
C ALA A 35 10.17 22.99 10.30
N ILE A 36 10.29 24.10 11.03
CA ILE A 36 11.56 24.81 11.28
C ILE A 36 11.49 25.56 12.61
N GLY A 37 12.27 25.11 13.61
CA GLY A 37 12.14 25.60 14.98
C GLY A 37 10.72 25.42 15.52
N ASP A 38 10.19 26.49 16.12
CA ASP A 38 8.81 26.56 16.59
C ASP A 38 7.81 27.01 15.51
N TYR A 39 8.21 26.96 14.23
CA TYR A 39 7.44 27.46 13.11
C TYR A 39 7.20 26.38 12.04
N ILE A 40 6.25 26.67 11.16
CA ILE A 40 5.95 25.94 9.93
C ILE A 40 6.09 26.92 8.76
N LEU A 41 6.84 26.55 7.73
CA LEU A 41 6.81 27.21 6.43
C LEU A 41 5.64 26.62 5.61
N ASP A 42 4.61 27.42 5.34
CA ASP A 42 3.49 27.05 4.47
C ASP A 42 3.93 27.04 3.00
N LEU A 43 4.03 25.85 2.40
CA LEU A 43 4.55 25.72 1.04
C LEU A 43 3.60 26.28 -0.02
N SER A 44 2.29 26.34 0.28
CA SER A 44 1.32 26.90 -0.66
C SER A 44 1.52 28.41 -0.86
N GLU A 45 2.04 29.10 0.16
CA GLU A 45 2.33 30.53 0.13
C GLU A 45 3.61 30.88 -0.62
N VAL A 46 4.60 29.97 -0.62
CA VAL A 46 5.92 30.17 -1.22
C VAL A 46 6.16 29.35 -2.49
N LYS A 47 5.19 28.54 -2.96
CA LYS A 47 5.29 27.70 -4.17
C LYS A 47 5.84 28.43 -5.40
N HIS A 48 5.50 29.71 -5.56
CA HIS A 48 5.92 30.57 -6.68
C HIS A 48 7.40 30.98 -6.62
N LEU A 49 8.10 30.67 -5.54
CA LEU A 49 9.53 30.91 -5.35
C LEU A 49 10.38 29.66 -5.59
N PHE A 50 9.74 28.52 -5.90
CA PHE A 50 10.41 27.30 -6.30
C PHE A 50 10.73 27.40 -7.77
N ASN A 51 11.98 27.74 -8.07
CA ASN A 51 12.46 27.92 -9.42
C ASN A 51 13.35 26.72 -9.76
N GLY A 52 13.04 26.04 -10.87
CA GLY A 52 13.80 24.87 -11.32
C GLY A 52 12.98 23.95 -12.22
N ALA A 53 13.68 23.06 -12.91
CA ALA A 53 13.13 22.30 -14.03
C ALA A 53 11.90 21.46 -13.65
N HIS A 54 11.79 21.04 -12.38
CA HIS A 54 10.66 20.24 -11.92
C HIS A 54 9.46 21.11 -11.50
N PHE A 55 9.67 22.31 -10.94
CA PHE A 55 8.61 23.16 -10.41
C PHE A 55 8.11 24.25 -11.36
N ASP A 56 8.74 24.47 -12.51
CA ASP A 56 8.23 25.41 -13.53
C ASP A 56 6.80 25.02 -14.00
N CYS A 57 6.51 23.71 -14.08
CA CYS A 57 5.21 23.19 -14.54
C CYS A 57 4.38 22.51 -13.44
N THR A 58 4.93 22.24 -12.25
CA THR A 58 4.25 21.49 -11.18
C THR A 58 4.11 22.20 -9.83
N PRO A 59 4.12 23.55 -9.71
CA PRO A 59 4.11 24.20 -8.39
C PRO A 59 2.80 23.96 -7.61
N HIS A 60 1.74 23.55 -8.33
CA HIS A 60 0.43 23.23 -7.78
C HIS A 60 0.42 22.00 -6.86
N VAL A 61 1.48 21.18 -6.84
CA VAL A 61 1.59 20.06 -5.88
C VAL A 61 1.61 20.54 -4.43
N PHE A 62 2.12 21.75 -4.16
CA PHE A 62 2.15 22.34 -2.81
C PHE A 62 0.80 22.94 -2.36
N GLU A 63 -0.20 22.96 -3.24
CA GLU A 63 -1.57 23.40 -2.91
C GLU A 63 -2.49 22.27 -2.45
N GLN A 64 -2.01 21.03 -2.58
CA GLN A 64 -2.77 19.83 -2.27
C GLN A 64 -3.00 19.69 -0.75
N GLN A 65 -4.00 18.88 -0.40
CA GLN A 65 -4.34 18.59 1.00
C GLN A 65 -3.57 17.40 1.58
N SER A 66 -2.74 16.73 0.77
CA SER A 66 -1.86 15.65 1.16
C SER A 66 -0.58 15.69 0.31
N LEU A 67 0.48 15.02 0.78
CA LEU A 67 1.77 15.01 0.10
C LEU A 67 1.83 14.11 -1.15
N ASN A 68 0.79 13.32 -1.45
CA ASN A 68 0.82 12.29 -2.51
C ASN A 68 1.30 12.84 -3.87
N ALA A 69 0.80 14.01 -4.30
CA ALA A 69 1.18 14.60 -5.60
C ALA A 69 2.65 15.04 -5.63
N PHE A 70 3.15 15.61 -4.54
CA PHE A 70 4.57 15.96 -4.42
C PHE A 70 5.45 14.70 -4.37
N MET A 71 5.00 13.68 -3.62
CA MET A 71 5.69 12.40 -3.52
C MET A 71 5.69 11.61 -4.82
N SER A 72 4.73 11.82 -5.73
CA SER A 72 4.73 11.17 -7.05
C SER A 72 5.76 11.73 -8.02
N LEU A 73 6.33 12.90 -7.73
CA LEU A 73 7.46 13.44 -8.48
C LEU A 73 8.72 12.58 -8.27
N PRO A 74 9.68 12.58 -9.20
CA PRO A 74 10.93 11.84 -9.03
C PRO A 74 11.81 12.45 -7.92
N ARG A 75 12.78 11.68 -7.42
CA ARG A 75 13.64 12.07 -6.28
C ARG A 75 14.38 13.39 -6.47
N GLU A 76 14.73 13.73 -7.70
CA GLU A 76 15.37 14.98 -8.10
C GLU A 76 14.49 16.19 -7.72
N ALA A 77 13.17 16.08 -7.90
CA ALA A 77 12.23 17.13 -7.50
C ALA A 77 12.20 17.33 -5.98
N TRP A 78 12.31 16.24 -5.19
CA TRP A 78 12.34 16.35 -3.73
C TRP A 78 13.62 17.06 -3.25
N ARG A 79 14.76 16.78 -3.89
CA ARG A 79 16.04 17.43 -3.64
C ARG A 79 16.02 18.90 -4.06
N GLU A 80 15.44 19.20 -5.21
CA GLU A 80 15.24 20.57 -5.69
C GLU A 80 14.37 21.37 -4.74
N ALA A 81 13.27 20.79 -4.24
CA ALA A 81 12.41 21.42 -3.23
C ALA A 81 13.18 21.70 -1.94
N ARG A 82 13.91 20.70 -1.43
CA ARG A 82 14.74 20.84 -0.21
C ARG A 82 15.78 21.94 -0.35
N SER A 83 16.47 22.01 -1.50
CA SER A 83 17.46 23.06 -1.80
C SER A 83 16.82 24.45 -1.82
N ASN A 84 15.66 24.59 -2.48
CA ASN A 84 14.89 25.84 -2.49
C ASN A 84 14.46 26.26 -1.09
N ILE A 85 13.95 25.35 -0.27
CA ILE A 85 13.55 25.62 1.12
C ILE A 85 14.77 26.06 1.96
N GLN A 86 15.90 25.36 1.87
CA GLN A 86 17.13 25.72 2.58
C GLN A 86 17.63 27.10 2.19
N ARG A 87 17.58 27.43 0.90
CA ARG A 87 17.91 28.76 0.37
C ARG A 87 16.97 29.81 0.97
N LEU A 88 15.66 29.63 0.83
CA LEU A 88 14.65 30.59 1.32
C LEU A 88 14.74 30.83 2.83
N LEU A 89 15.03 29.79 3.63
CA LEU A 89 15.19 29.88 5.08
C LEU A 89 16.59 30.37 5.53
N GLY A 90 17.55 30.47 4.62
CA GLY A 90 18.93 30.85 4.90
C GLY A 90 19.09 32.35 5.19
N LYS A 91 20.05 32.72 6.06
CA LYS A 91 20.32 34.13 6.41
C LYS A 91 20.68 35.03 5.21
N GLN A 92 21.29 34.45 4.18
CA GLN A 92 21.82 35.16 3.01
C GLN A 92 20.72 35.53 2.02
N ASP A 93 19.69 34.70 1.87
CA ASP A 93 18.60 34.97 0.94
C ASP A 93 17.56 35.91 1.57
N LYS A 94 17.28 37.03 0.88
CA LYS A 94 16.34 38.05 1.33
C LYS A 94 14.95 37.95 0.68
N THR A 95 14.74 36.98 -0.22
CA THR A 95 13.47 36.78 -0.93
C THR A 95 12.31 36.59 0.05
N LEU A 96 12.47 35.72 1.04
CA LEU A 96 11.50 35.52 2.11
C LEU A 96 11.78 36.42 3.31
N SER A 97 13.04 36.48 3.78
CA SER A 97 13.38 37.18 5.02
C SER A 97 13.23 38.71 4.95
N GLY A 98 13.32 39.31 3.76
CA GLY A 98 13.13 40.73 3.50
C GLY A 98 11.71 41.13 3.07
N ASN A 99 10.82 40.16 2.81
CA ASN A 99 9.43 40.42 2.44
C ASN A 99 8.51 40.17 3.65
N ASN A 100 8.21 41.24 4.39
CA ASN A 100 7.44 41.14 5.63
C ASN A 100 6.02 40.60 5.42
N GLU A 101 5.35 40.96 4.33
CA GLU A 101 3.99 40.50 4.03
C GLU A 101 3.96 39.00 3.72
N LEU A 102 4.85 38.54 2.84
CA LEU A 102 4.97 37.12 2.52
C LEU A 102 5.42 36.30 3.73
N LYS A 103 6.38 36.80 4.51
CA LYS A 103 6.85 36.14 5.73
C LYS A 103 5.71 35.99 6.75
N ALA A 104 4.89 37.01 6.94
CA ALA A 104 3.78 36.99 7.91
C ALA A 104 2.71 35.94 7.57
N ARG A 105 2.46 35.68 6.28
CA ARG A 105 1.51 34.63 5.84
C ARG A 105 2.15 33.24 5.70
N ALA A 106 3.44 33.16 5.35
CA ALA A 106 4.12 31.89 5.09
C ALA A 106 4.76 31.24 6.32
N ILE A 107 5.10 32.01 7.37
CA ILE A 107 5.69 31.48 8.61
C ILE A 107 4.62 31.43 9.70
N VAL A 108 4.15 30.22 10.02
CA VAL A 108 3.07 29.97 10.97
C VAL A 108 3.65 29.41 12.28
N PRO A 109 3.28 29.92 13.46
CA PRO A 109 3.67 29.30 14.74
C PRO A 109 3.12 27.87 14.86
N ARG A 110 3.96 26.90 15.21
CA ARG A 110 3.53 25.49 15.41
C ARG A 110 2.46 25.35 16.48
N SER A 111 2.48 26.20 17.50
CA SER A 111 1.49 26.21 18.59
C SER A 111 0.06 26.53 18.11
N GLU A 112 -0.09 27.13 16.93
CA GLU A 112 -1.40 27.44 16.33
C GLU A 112 -1.87 26.37 15.33
N ALA A 113 -0.99 25.43 14.99
CA ALA A 113 -1.23 24.42 13.98
C ALA A 113 -1.95 23.19 14.55
N VAL A 114 -2.89 22.67 13.78
CA VAL A 114 -3.47 21.33 13.95
C VAL A 114 -2.87 20.45 12.87
N MET A 115 -2.15 19.40 13.29
CA MET A 115 -1.54 18.44 12.36
C MET A 115 -2.55 17.39 11.90
N HIS A 116 -2.40 16.94 10.65
CA HIS A 116 -3.21 15.89 10.04
C HIS A 116 -2.32 14.73 9.59
N LEU A 117 -2.93 13.65 9.09
CA LEU A 117 -2.18 12.66 8.32
C LEU A 117 -1.48 13.34 7.14
N PRO A 118 -0.17 13.11 6.94
CA PRO A 118 0.60 13.80 5.91
C PRO A 118 0.26 13.30 4.49
N VAL A 119 -0.30 12.11 4.38
CA VAL A 119 -0.50 11.35 3.13
C VAL A 119 -1.87 10.69 3.16
N GLN A 120 -2.54 10.64 2.00
CA GLN A 120 -3.65 9.71 1.78
C GLN A 120 -3.05 8.34 1.46
N ILE A 121 -3.01 7.47 2.46
CA ILE A 121 -2.34 6.16 2.36
C ILE A 121 -3.20 5.24 1.50
N GLY A 122 -2.63 4.73 0.41
CA GLY A 122 -3.25 3.72 -0.43
C GLY A 122 -3.20 2.37 0.29
N ASP A 123 -2.01 1.79 0.32
CA ASP A 123 -1.76 0.51 0.97
C ASP A 123 -0.74 0.63 2.11
N TYR A 124 -0.97 -0.12 3.18
CA TYR A 124 -0.04 -0.28 4.31
C TYR A 124 0.45 -1.72 4.37
N THR A 125 1.74 -1.90 4.54
CA THR A 125 2.37 -3.20 4.77
C THR A 125 3.31 -3.11 5.94
N ASP A 126 3.28 -4.12 6.77
CA ASP A 126 4.04 -4.19 8.01
C ASP A 126 5.03 -5.35 7.92
N PHE A 127 6.32 -5.02 8.03
CA PHE A 127 7.38 -6.02 7.99
C PHE A 127 7.66 -6.60 9.37
N TYR A 128 8.57 -7.55 9.44
CA TYR A 128 8.95 -8.23 10.68
C TYR A 128 10.48 -8.33 10.79
N SER A 129 11.17 -7.20 10.60
CA SER A 129 12.58 -7.17 10.22
C SER A 129 13.60 -7.03 11.35
N SER A 130 13.17 -6.99 12.62
CA SER A 130 14.07 -7.03 13.77
C SER A 130 14.35 -8.49 14.18
N ILE A 131 15.62 -8.91 14.11
CA ILE A 131 16.01 -10.28 14.49
C ILE A 131 15.79 -10.54 15.98
N HIS A 132 15.99 -9.53 16.82
CA HIS A 132 15.80 -9.64 18.26
C HIS A 132 14.32 -9.81 18.61
N HIS A 133 13.45 -8.99 18.02
CA HIS A 133 12.00 -9.12 18.22
C HIS A 133 11.51 -10.49 17.75
N ALA A 134 11.90 -10.90 16.54
CA ALA A 134 11.55 -12.20 15.98
C ALA A 134 11.99 -13.37 16.86
N THR A 135 13.20 -13.28 17.41
CA THR A 135 13.76 -14.28 18.34
C THR A 135 13.01 -14.29 19.67
N ASN A 136 12.72 -13.13 20.26
CA ASN A 136 12.02 -13.01 21.55
C ASN A 136 10.61 -13.62 21.48
N VAL A 137 9.83 -13.21 20.47
CA VAL A 137 8.51 -13.79 20.20
C VAL A 137 8.64 -15.29 19.94
N GLY A 138 9.62 -15.68 19.13
CA GLY A 138 9.96 -17.08 18.91
C GLY A 138 10.14 -17.89 20.18
N ILE A 139 10.97 -17.41 21.11
CA ILE A 139 11.22 -18.07 22.39
C ILE A 139 9.92 -18.20 23.20
N MET A 140 9.12 -17.14 23.27
CA MET A 140 7.87 -17.10 24.05
C MET A 140 6.77 -18.06 23.55
N PHE A 141 6.83 -18.46 22.28
CA PHE A 141 5.80 -19.31 21.64
C PHE A 141 6.29 -20.69 21.23
N ARG A 142 7.57 -20.85 20.86
CA ARG A 142 8.15 -22.07 20.28
C ARG A 142 9.40 -22.57 21.01
N GLY A 143 9.90 -21.81 21.99
CA GLY A 143 11.14 -22.12 22.70
C GLY A 143 12.40 -21.65 21.96
N LYS A 144 13.54 -21.70 22.67
CA LYS A 144 14.81 -21.11 22.23
C LYS A 144 15.39 -21.75 20.97
N GLU A 145 15.26 -23.06 20.84
CA GLU A 145 15.81 -23.83 19.72
C GLU A 145 15.08 -23.55 18.39
N ASN A 146 13.80 -23.17 18.45
CA ASN A 146 12.94 -22.96 17.29
C ASN A 146 12.42 -21.50 17.23
N ALA A 147 13.23 -20.56 17.70
CA ALA A 147 12.82 -19.18 17.86
C ALA A 147 12.51 -18.53 16.50
N LEU A 148 13.45 -18.56 15.56
CA LEU A 148 13.23 -18.05 14.21
C LEU A 148 12.59 -19.13 13.32
N MET A 149 11.64 -18.72 12.51
CA MET A 149 11.10 -19.59 11.46
C MET A 149 12.14 -19.71 10.32
N PRO A 150 12.17 -20.85 9.60
CA PRO A 150 13.22 -21.13 8.61
C PRO A 150 13.38 -20.07 7.53
N ASN A 151 12.29 -19.42 7.12
CA ASN A 151 12.27 -18.40 6.06
C ASN A 151 12.76 -17.01 6.50
N TRP A 152 12.78 -16.72 7.80
CA TRP A 152 12.97 -15.35 8.31
C TRP A 152 14.30 -14.73 7.91
N LYS A 153 15.36 -15.54 7.83
CA LYS A 153 16.70 -15.10 7.42
C LYS A 153 16.90 -15.06 5.90
N TRP A 154 15.96 -15.57 5.12
CA TRP A 154 16.04 -15.62 3.65
C TRP A 154 15.26 -14.50 2.97
N LEU A 155 14.17 -14.04 3.58
CA LEU A 155 13.33 -12.95 3.08
C LEU A 155 12.82 -12.03 4.20
N PRO A 156 12.57 -10.75 3.92
CA PRO A 156 11.93 -9.84 4.86
C PRO A 156 10.43 -10.19 4.94
N VAL A 157 10.08 -11.05 5.89
CA VAL A 157 8.68 -11.43 6.15
C VAL A 157 7.84 -10.17 6.42
N GLY A 158 6.65 -10.11 5.83
CA GLY A 158 5.69 -9.02 6.05
C GLY A 158 4.25 -9.46 5.78
N TYR A 159 3.30 -8.59 6.08
CA TYR A 159 1.87 -8.80 5.84
C TYR A 159 1.19 -7.47 5.51
N HIS A 160 0.03 -7.53 4.85
CA HIS A 160 -0.74 -6.32 4.58
C HIS A 160 -1.46 -5.84 5.84
N GLY A 161 -1.21 -4.59 6.23
CA GLY A 161 -1.92 -3.92 7.30
C GLY A 161 -3.23 -3.31 6.82
N ARG A 162 -3.87 -2.50 7.68
CA ARG A 162 -5.12 -1.80 7.35
C ARG A 162 -4.87 -0.30 7.20
N SER A 163 -5.08 0.25 6.01
CA SER A 163 -4.80 1.67 5.73
C SER A 163 -5.82 2.60 6.41
N SER A 164 -7.11 2.22 6.44
CA SER A 164 -8.19 3.08 6.98
C SER A 164 -8.11 3.38 8.47
N SER A 165 -7.43 2.55 9.25
CA SER A 165 -7.28 2.72 10.70
C SER A 165 -5.96 3.37 11.11
N ILE A 166 -5.14 3.83 10.15
CA ILE A 166 -3.96 4.65 10.45
C ILE A 166 -4.41 6.04 10.88
N GLN A 167 -3.93 6.47 12.04
CA GLN A 167 -4.27 7.75 12.65
C GLN A 167 -3.03 8.61 12.87
N PRO A 168 -3.16 9.95 12.84
CA PRO A 168 -2.07 10.82 13.22
C PRO A 168 -1.89 10.81 14.75
N SER A 169 -0.67 11.11 15.20
CA SER A 169 -0.37 11.39 16.60
C SER A 169 -1.40 12.28 17.29
N GLY A 170 -1.73 11.96 18.54
CA GLY A 170 -2.71 12.65 19.39
C GLY A 170 -4.11 12.02 19.32
N THR A 171 -4.35 11.11 18.37
CA THR A 171 -5.65 10.43 18.26
C THR A 171 -5.84 9.42 19.39
N SER A 172 -6.99 9.48 20.06
CA SER A 172 -7.37 8.46 21.05
C SER A 172 -7.91 7.22 20.35
N LEU A 173 -7.39 6.05 20.71
CA LEU A 173 -7.89 4.74 20.27
C LEU A 173 -8.75 4.10 21.35
N ARG A 174 -9.72 3.28 20.96
CA ARG A 174 -10.55 2.52 21.90
C ARG A 174 -9.97 1.13 22.09
N ARG A 175 -10.03 0.60 23.31
CA ARG A 175 -9.69 -0.80 23.57
C ARG A 175 -10.56 -1.72 22.68
N PRO A 176 -9.95 -2.59 21.86
CA PRO A 176 -10.70 -3.42 20.93
C PRO A 176 -11.48 -4.51 21.67
N TRP A 177 -12.64 -4.84 21.13
CA TRP A 177 -13.40 -6.03 21.50
C TRP A 177 -13.14 -7.13 20.47
N GLY A 178 -13.16 -8.39 20.89
CA GLY A 178 -12.93 -9.50 19.98
C GLY A 178 -13.10 -10.86 20.63
N GLN A 179 -12.97 -11.91 19.80
CA GLN A 179 -12.90 -13.26 20.33
C GLN A 179 -11.52 -13.54 20.90
N THR A 180 -11.48 -14.10 22.10
CA THR A 180 -10.25 -14.59 22.73
C THR A 180 -10.48 -16.01 23.25
N LYS A 181 -9.41 -16.81 23.30
CA LYS A 181 -9.45 -18.14 23.89
C LYS A 181 -8.30 -18.32 24.88
N ALA A 182 -8.65 -18.49 26.17
CA ALA A 182 -7.67 -18.89 27.18
C ALA A 182 -7.17 -20.32 26.91
N ASP A 183 -5.96 -20.62 27.38
CA ASP A 183 -5.29 -21.90 27.10
C ASP A 183 -6.06 -23.09 27.69
N ASP A 184 -6.61 -22.92 28.89
CA ASP A 184 -7.42 -23.90 29.63
C ASP A 184 -8.91 -23.87 29.27
N ALA A 185 -9.38 -22.86 28.54
CA ALA A 185 -10.79 -22.74 28.19
C ALA A 185 -11.20 -23.72 27.08
N ALA A 186 -12.35 -24.38 27.25
CA ALA A 186 -12.91 -25.27 26.24
C ALA A 186 -13.52 -24.53 25.03
N GLN A 187 -13.90 -23.25 25.19
CA GLN A 187 -14.60 -22.45 24.19
C GLN A 187 -14.03 -21.02 24.19
N PRO A 188 -14.01 -20.31 23.05
CA PRO A 188 -13.66 -18.90 23.02
C PRO A 188 -14.76 -18.05 23.70
N THR A 189 -14.38 -16.84 24.10
CA THR A 189 -15.30 -15.82 24.63
C THR A 189 -15.16 -14.53 23.83
N PHE A 190 -16.18 -13.68 23.86
CA PHE A 190 -16.18 -12.38 23.19
C PHE A 190 -16.24 -11.25 24.23
N GLY A 191 -15.32 -10.28 24.14
CA GLY A 191 -15.23 -9.17 25.08
C GLY A 191 -14.03 -8.25 24.81
N PRO A 192 -13.74 -7.28 25.70
CA PRO A 192 -12.59 -6.39 25.54
C PRO A 192 -11.27 -7.17 25.67
N SER A 193 -10.27 -6.81 24.87
CA SER A 193 -8.92 -7.35 24.96
C SER A 193 -8.29 -7.03 26.32
N LYS A 194 -7.64 -8.03 26.91
CA LYS A 194 -6.90 -7.93 28.18
C LYS A 194 -5.42 -7.65 27.97
N LEU A 195 -4.90 -7.86 26.75
CA LEU A 195 -3.48 -7.82 26.42
C LEU A 195 -3.21 -6.81 25.30
N VAL A 196 -3.63 -5.56 25.49
CA VAL A 196 -3.31 -4.45 24.55
C VAL A 196 -1.87 -4.01 24.75
N ASP A 197 -1.18 -3.79 23.64
CA ASP A 197 0.26 -3.58 23.57
C ASP A 197 0.60 -2.47 22.55
N PHE A 198 1.75 -1.83 22.73
CA PHE A 198 2.37 -0.98 21.72
C PHE A 198 3.43 -1.78 20.96
N GLU A 199 3.72 -1.35 19.74
CA GLU A 199 4.89 -1.79 18.99
C GLU A 199 5.69 -0.57 18.57
N LEU A 200 6.92 -0.45 19.08
CA LEU A 200 7.84 0.62 18.70
C LEU A 200 8.35 0.36 17.29
N GLU A 201 7.90 1.17 16.35
CA GLU A 201 8.26 1.04 14.93
C GLU A 201 8.68 2.37 14.31
N MET A 202 9.33 2.25 13.17
CA MET A 202 9.39 3.31 12.17
C MET A 202 8.74 2.81 10.90
N ALA A 203 8.28 3.74 10.08
CA ALA A 203 7.72 3.41 8.77
C ALA A 203 8.25 4.37 7.72
N PHE A 204 8.42 3.89 6.50
CA PHE A 204 8.80 4.72 5.37
C PHE A 204 7.66 4.84 4.35
N PHE A 205 7.61 5.99 3.70
CA PHE A 205 6.68 6.24 2.62
C PHE A 205 7.33 6.03 1.25
N VAL A 206 6.60 5.36 0.36
CA VAL A 206 6.98 5.20 -1.04
C VAL A 206 6.72 6.51 -1.81
N GLY A 207 7.66 6.90 -2.67
CA GLY A 207 7.52 7.99 -3.63
C GLY A 207 7.77 7.54 -5.07
N GLY A 208 7.73 8.49 -6.00
CA GLY A 208 7.91 8.32 -7.44
C GLY A 208 6.62 7.95 -8.17
N PRO A 209 6.65 7.90 -9.52
CA PRO A 209 5.50 7.52 -10.34
C PRO A 209 5.01 6.10 -9.99
N PRO A 210 3.69 5.83 -10.00
CA PRO A 210 3.19 4.50 -9.69
C PRO A 210 3.79 3.45 -10.65
N THR A 211 4.05 2.25 -10.13
CA THR A 211 4.43 1.12 -10.99
C THR A 211 3.17 0.43 -11.51
N GLU A 212 3.27 -0.22 -12.66
CA GLU A 212 2.20 -1.08 -13.17
C GLU A 212 2.25 -2.47 -12.53
N VAL A 213 1.14 -3.21 -12.60
CA VAL A 213 1.12 -4.63 -12.16
C VAL A 213 2.08 -5.43 -13.05
N GLY A 214 2.97 -6.22 -12.43
CA GLY A 214 4.03 -6.96 -13.11
C GLY A 214 5.39 -6.25 -13.09
N GLU A 215 5.43 -4.94 -12.83
CA GLU A 215 6.69 -4.20 -12.70
C GLU A 215 7.33 -4.43 -11.32
N THR A 216 8.66 -4.51 -11.29
CA THR A 216 9.43 -4.76 -10.08
C THR A 216 10.43 -3.64 -9.82
N ILE A 217 10.85 -3.45 -8.56
CA ILE A 217 11.85 -2.47 -8.19
C ILE A 217 13.11 -3.19 -7.72
N PRO A 218 14.20 -3.17 -8.51
CA PRO A 218 15.47 -3.75 -8.11
C PRO A 218 15.98 -3.13 -6.81
N VAL A 219 16.59 -3.94 -5.95
CA VAL A 219 17.12 -3.48 -4.64
C VAL A 219 18.06 -2.28 -4.76
N ASN A 220 18.89 -2.21 -5.81
CA ASN A 220 19.81 -1.09 -6.06
C ASN A 220 19.14 0.21 -6.52
N LYS A 221 17.82 0.17 -6.80
CA LYS A 221 16.99 1.32 -7.18
C LYS A 221 15.93 1.65 -6.14
N ALA A 222 15.81 0.84 -5.09
CA ALA A 222 14.77 1.01 -4.09
C ALA A 222 14.89 2.35 -3.33
N ASP A 223 16.09 2.88 -3.11
CA ASP A 223 16.29 4.15 -2.41
C ASP A 223 15.79 5.38 -3.20
N GLU A 224 15.68 5.27 -4.53
CA GLU A 224 15.05 6.29 -5.38
C GLU A 224 13.54 6.40 -5.14
N ARG A 225 12.95 5.39 -4.49
CA ARG A 225 11.52 5.23 -4.26
C ARG A 225 11.13 5.41 -2.79
N ILE A 226 12.06 5.72 -1.91
CA ILE A 226 11.81 5.95 -0.47
C ILE A 226 11.87 7.46 -0.22
N PHE A 227 10.72 8.07 0.06
CA PHE A 227 10.61 9.52 0.24
C PHE A 227 11.15 9.97 1.61
N GLY A 228 10.75 9.27 2.67
CA GLY A 228 11.11 9.60 4.04
C GLY A 228 10.43 8.72 5.07
N MET A 229 10.72 8.97 6.34
CA MET A 229 10.33 8.14 7.47
C MET A 229 9.47 8.89 8.50
N VAL A 230 8.67 8.13 9.23
CA VAL A 230 7.89 8.53 10.40
C VAL A 230 8.10 7.52 11.54
N LEU A 231 7.80 7.93 12.77
CA LEU A 231 7.57 6.98 13.86
C LEU A 231 6.21 6.32 13.67
N MET A 232 6.09 5.07 14.07
CA MET A 232 4.86 4.30 14.03
C MET A 232 4.65 3.52 15.33
N ASN A 233 3.41 3.48 15.80
CA ASN A 233 2.94 2.58 16.84
C ASN A 233 1.88 1.66 16.25
N ASP A 234 2.23 0.39 16.04
CA ASP A 234 1.29 -0.62 15.56
C ASP A 234 0.58 -1.32 16.75
N TRP A 235 -0.51 -0.73 17.19
CA TRP A 235 -1.21 -1.18 18.38
C TRP A 235 -1.71 -2.61 18.23
N SER A 236 -1.52 -3.39 19.28
CA SER A 236 -1.68 -4.83 19.18
C SER A 236 -2.51 -5.40 20.34
N ALA A 237 -3.60 -6.09 20.03
CA ALA A 237 -4.39 -6.85 21.00
C ALA A 237 -3.97 -8.34 20.96
N ARG A 238 -2.97 -8.69 21.78
CA ARG A 238 -2.24 -9.97 21.70
C ARG A 238 -3.10 -11.21 21.93
N ASP A 239 -4.14 -11.10 22.76
CA ASP A 239 -5.08 -12.19 23.04
C ASP A 239 -6.06 -12.46 21.90
N ILE A 240 -6.51 -11.41 21.20
CA ILE A 240 -7.29 -11.53 19.96
C ILE A 240 -6.39 -12.11 18.86
N GLN A 241 -5.22 -11.50 18.66
CA GLN A 241 -4.23 -11.92 17.66
C GLN A 241 -3.87 -13.40 17.80
N LYS A 242 -3.54 -13.86 19.02
CA LYS A 242 -3.18 -15.26 19.30
C LYS A 242 -4.27 -16.25 18.85
N TRP A 243 -5.54 -15.88 18.93
CA TRP A 243 -6.66 -16.74 18.58
C TRP A 243 -7.00 -16.73 17.09
N GLU A 244 -6.86 -15.60 16.42
CA GLU A 244 -7.24 -15.45 15.02
C GLU A 244 -6.14 -15.80 14.01
N TYR A 245 -4.85 -15.58 14.36
CA TYR A 245 -3.82 -15.40 13.33
C TYR A 245 -3.47 -16.65 12.53
N VAL A 246 -3.80 -17.84 13.05
CA VAL A 246 -3.51 -19.08 12.32
C VAL A 246 -4.69 -19.41 11.41
N PRO A 247 -4.46 -19.58 10.08
CA PRO A 247 -3.18 -19.54 9.36
C PRO A 247 -2.90 -18.21 8.62
N LEU A 248 -3.83 -17.26 8.64
CA LEU A 248 -3.85 -16.15 7.66
C LEU A 248 -3.11 -14.88 8.12
N GLY A 249 -2.46 -14.91 9.28
CA GLY A 249 -1.73 -13.79 9.84
C GLY A 249 -2.56 -12.87 10.74
N PRO A 250 -1.94 -11.83 11.31
CA PRO A 250 -2.61 -10.85 12.17
C PRO A 250 -3.75 -10.11 11.44
N PHE A 251 -4.89 -9.91 12.10
CA PHE A 251 -6.05 -9.23 11.49
C PHE A 251 -6.74 -8.25 12.46
N LEU A 252 -7.73 -8.67 13.25
CA LEU A 252 -8.42 -7.80 14.20
C LEU A 252 -7.57 -7.42 15.41
N GLY A 253 -6.56 -8.23 15.70
CA GLY A 253 -5.52 -7.94 16.69
C GLY A 253 -4.70 -6.69 16.36
N LYS A 254 -4.74 -6.19 15.11
CA LYS A 254 -3.98 -5.03 14.63
C LYS A 254 -4.85 -3.92 14.07
N SER A 255 -5.85 -4.27 13.25
CA SER A 255 -6.64 -3.31 12.46
C SER A 255 -7.50 -2.31 13.25
N PHE A 256 -7.55 -2.38 14.58
CA PHE A 256 -8.28 -1.42 15.41
C PHE A 256 -7.59 -0.06 15.51
N GLY A 257 -6.30 0.03 15.19
CA GLY A 257 -5.63 1.31 15.00
C GLY A 257 -4.11 1.23 14.95
N THR A 258 -3.51 1.96 14.02
CA THR A 258 -2.06 2.19 13.94
C THR A 258 -1.84 3.70 14.01
N THR A 259 -0.83 4.18 14.75
CA THR A 259 -0.58 5.64 14.87
C THR A 259 0.74 6.02 14.24
N ILE A 260 0.81 7.13 13.49
CA ILE A 260 2.06 7.65 12.92
C ILE A 260 2.36 9.10 13.33
N SER A 261 3.65 9.45 13.41
CA SER A 261 4.04 10.85 13.63
C SER A 261 3.71 11.71 12.39
N PRO A 262 3.29 12.97 12.56
CA PRO A 262 2.76 13.78 11.45
C PRO A 262 3.82 14.39 10.52
N TRP A 263 5.09 14.36 10.93
CA TRP A 263 6.20 14.94 10.18
C TRP A 263 7.03 13.85 9.50
N ILE A 264 7.10 13.87 8.18
CA ILE A 264 7.91 12.96 7.37
C ILE A 264 9.31 13.54 7.25
N VAL A 265 10.28 12.89 7.90
CA VAL A 265 11.71 13.21 7.77
C VAL A 265 12.23 12.59 6.48
N THR A 266 12.77 13.39 5.56
CA THR A 266 13.23 12.86 4.27
C THR A 266 14.49 12.03 4.38
N MET A 267 14.68 11.11 3.43
CA MET A 267 15.92 10.31 3.36
C MET A 267 17.17 11.18 3.19
N ASP A 268 17.09 12.33 2.51
CA ASP A 268 18.22 13.27 2.42
C ASP A 268 18.55 13.95 3.77
N ALA A 269 17.59 14.08 4.68
CA ALA A 269 17.84 14.56 6.04
C ALA A 269 18.46 13.47 6.94
N LEU A 270 18.14 12.20 6.66
CA LEU A 270 18.68 11.04 7.37
C LEU A 270 20.03 10.54 6.84
N ALA A 271 20.40 10.91 5.60
CA ALA A 271 21.65 10.50 4.96
C ALA A 271 22.91 10.71 5.84
N PRO A 272 23.05 11.79 6.63
CA PRO A 272 24.19 11.93 7.54
C PRO A 272 24.27 10.85 8.61
N PHE A 273 23.19 10.13 8.93
CA PHE A 273 23.12 9.13 10.00
C PHE A 273 23.12 7.69 9.48
N VAL A 274 23.40 7.50 8.18
CA VAL A 274 23.60 6.18 7.61
C VAL A 274 24.81 5.49 8.24
N ILE A 275 24.67 4.19 8.49
CA ILE A 275 25.68 3.28 9.02
C ILE A 275 25.68 1.98 8.22
N ASP A 276 26.71 1.16 8.42
CA ASP A 276 26.82 -0.15 7.78
C ASP A 276 25.62 -1.04 8.09
N ASN A 277 25.24 -1.85 7.10
CA ASN A 277 24.14 -2.81 7.23
C ASN A 277 24.52 -3.90 8.26
N MET A 278 23.51 -4.45 8.94
CA MET A 278 23.73 -5.62 9.79
C MET A 278 24.24 -6.79 8.95
N GLU A 279 25.22 -7.54 9.46
CA GLU A 279 25.72 -8.74 8.78
C GLU A 279 24.61 -9.79 8.67
N GLN A 280 24.41 -10.32 7.46
CA GLN A 280 23.35 -11.27 7.16
C GLN A 280 23.93 -12.64 6.87
N GLU A 281 23.61 -13.60 7.74
CA GLU A 281 24.02 -15.00 7.63
C GLU A 281 22.82 -15.94 7.79
N PRO A 282 22.44 -16.70 6.75
CA PRO A 282 23.12 -16.83 5.44
C PRO A 282 23.03 -15.56 4.58
N LYS A 283 23.91 -15.45 3.57
CA LYS A 283 23.85 -14.39 2.57
C LYS A 283 22.49 -14.45 1.84
N PRO A 284 21.73 -13.33 1.74
CA PRO A 284 20.46 -13.32 1.03
C PRO A 284 20.61 -13.70 -0.45
N LEU A 285 19.51 -14.12 -1.08
CA LEU A 285 19.49 -14.37 -2.53
C LEU A 285 19.80 -13.09 -3.34
N PRO A 286 20.34 -13.20 -4.58
CA PRO A 286 20.86 -12.05 -5.33
C PRO A 286 19.92 -10.84 -5.47
N HIS A 287 18.60 -11.06 -5.61
CA HIS A 287 17.62 -9.97 -5.74
C HIS A 287 17.51 -9.07 -4.49
N LEU A 288 18.02 -9.51 -3.34
CA LEU A 288 18.05 -8.75 -2.08
C LEU A 288 19.46 -8.29 -1.68
N GLN A 289 20.49 -8.61 -2.48
CA GLN A 289 21.86 -8.22 -2.17
C GLN A 289 22.12 -6.77 -2.60
N HIS A 290 22.61 -5.96 -1.68
CA HIS A 290 23.15 -4.62 -1.97
C HIS A 290 24.36 -4.36 -1.04
N GLU A 291 25.35 -3.61 -1.54
CA GLU A 291 26.62 -3.38 -0.82
C GLU A 291 26.66 -2.03 -0.10
N ASP A 292 25.83 -1.08 -0.52
CA ASP A 292 25.81 0.27 0.05
C ASP A 292 25.20 0.28 1.47
N PRO A 293 25.77 1.06 2.41
CA PRO A 293 25.18 1.29 3.72
C PRO A 293 23.78 1.88 3.62
N TYR A 294 22.81 1.27 4.31
CA TYR A 294 21.42 1.71 4.34
C TYR A 294 20.69 1.36 5.64
N ASN A 295 21.44 1.13 6.73
CA ASN A 295 20.91 1.19 8.10
C ASN A 295 21.13 2.59 8.66
N PHE A 296 20.36 2.98 9.68
CA PHE A 296 20.39 4.34 10.21
C PHE A 296 20.53 4.34 11.73
N ASP A 297 21.39 5.20 12.24
CA ASP A 297 21.53 5.47 13.67
C ASP A 297 20.46 6.47 14.12
N ILE A 298 19.34 5.93 14.59
CA ILE A 298 18.18 6.69 15.07
C ILE A 298 17.85 6.16 16.45
N ASN A 299 18.11 6.95 17.50
CA ASN A 299 17.79 6.57 18.87
C ASN A 299 16.28 6.63 19.05
N LEU A 300 15.70 5.59 19.62
CA LEU A 300 14.26 5.44 19.78
C LEU A 300 13.93 5.24 21.26
N GLN A 301 12.79 5.77 21.67
CA GLN A 301 12.28 5.65 23.03
C GLN A 301 10.78 5.41 23.02
N ALA A 302 10.30 4.54 23.91
CA ALA A 302 8.89 4.44 24.25
C ALA A 302 8.69 4.75 25.74
N SER A 303 7.71 5.60 26.06
CA SER A 303 7.28 5.91 27.41
C SER A 303 5.79 5.71 27.60
N ILE A 304 5.38 5.47 28.84
CA ILE A 304 3.99 5.33 29.26
C ILE A 304 3.71 6.40 30.30
N LYS A 305 2.64 7.17 30.09
CA LYS A 305 2.09 8.09 31.08
C LYS A 305 0.77 7.53 31.60
N PRO A 306 0.74 7.02 32.85
CA PRO A 306 -0.49 6.57 33.50
C PRO A 306 -1.55 7.68 33.61
N GLU A 307 -2.81 7.28 33.68
CA GLU A 307 -3.89 8.19 34.05
C GLU A 307 -3.60 8.88 35.40
N GLY A 308 -3.70 10.21 35.42
CA GLY A 308 -3.46 11.03 36.61
C GLY A 308 -2.01 11.43 36.85
N ASP A 309 -1.04 10.81 36.16
CA ASP A 309 0.37 11.23 36.26
C ASP A 309 0.62 12.51 35.46
N SER A 310 1.52 13.37 35.95
CA SER A 310 1.93 14.61 35.27
C SER A 310 3.06 14.40 34.25
N THR A 311 3.83 13.32 34.37
CA THR A 311 4.99 13.00 33.53
C THR A 311 4.91 11.59 32.96
N ASP A 312 5.47 11.38 31.77
CA ASP A 312 5.66 10.05 31.18
C ASP A 312 6.88 9.34 31.77
N HIS A 313 6.84 8.00 31.77
CA HIS A 313 7.93 7.16 32.29
C HIS A 313 8.45 6.25 31.19
N VAL A 314 9.77 6.30 30.96
CA VAL A 314 10.40 5.53 29.90
C VAL A 314 10.43 4.05 30.23
N VAL A 315 9.94 3.22 29.29
CA VAL A 315 9.93 1.77 29.41
C VAL A 315 10.84 1.08 28.40
N CYS A 316 11.20 1.77 27.31
CA CYS A 316 12.10 1.25 26.27
C CYS A 316 13.05 2.33 25.75
N HIS A 317 14.33 1.97 25.59
CA HIS A 317 15.34 2.69 24.81
C HIS A 317 15.93 1.74 23.76
N SER A 318 15.64 1.98 22.49
CA SER A 318 16.08 1.16 21.36
C SER A 318 16.74 2.03 20.29
N ASN A 319 17.04 1.46 19.13
CA ASN A 319 17.60 2.19 18.00
C ASN A 319 17.27 1.49 16.67
N PHE A 320 17.00 2.27 15.62
CA PHE A 320 16.68 1.71 14.30
C PHE A 320 17.84 0.92 13.67
N LYS A 321 19.08 1.10 14.14
CA LYS A 321 20.24 0.31 13.67
C LYS A 321 20.13 -1.19 13.89
N TYR A 322 19.21 -1.64 14.76
CA TYR A 322 19.01 -3.07 15.05
C TYR A 322 18.19 -3.81 13.99
N MET A 323 17.73 -3.13 12.94
CA MET A 323 17.03 -3.79 11.84
C MET A 323 17.98 -4.66 11.02
N TYR A 324 17.59 -5.93 10.83
CA TYR A 324 18.34 -6.93 10.08
C TYR A 324 18.11 -6.79 8.58
N TRP A 325 16.86 -6.52 8.17
CA TRP A 325 16.51 -6.23 6.78
C TRP A 325 16.39 -4.73 6.58
N THR A 326 17.04 -4.21 5.54
CA THR A 326 17.01 -2.78 5.20
C THR A 326 15.71 -2.41 4.49
N MET A 327 15.37 -1.12 4.46
CA MET A 327 14.21 -0.62 3.70
C MET A 327 14.32 -0.91 2.19
N LYS A 328 15.56 -0.95 1.64
CA LYS A 328 15.79 -1.33 0.24
C LYS A 328 15.37 -2.78 -0.01
N GLN A 329 15.75 -3.69 0.89
CA GLN A 329 15.39 -5.11 0.80
C GLN A 329 13.89 -5.32 0.99
N GLN A 330 13.27 -4.63 1.95
CA GLN A 330 11.83 -4.66 2.17
C GLN A 330 11.06 -4.27 0.90
N LEU A 331 11.39 -3.13 0.28
CA LEU A 331 10.71 -2.66 -0.93
C LEU A 331 10.97 -3.57 -2.15
N ALA A 332 12.21 -4.02 -2.33
CA ALA A 332 12.58 -4.91 -3.43
C ALA A 332 11.85 -6.27 -3.33
N HIS A 333 11.80 -6.85 -2.13
CA HIS A 333 11.03 -8.07 -1.90
C HIS A 333 9.55 -7.85 -2.16
N HIS A 334 8.96 -6.76 -1.63
CA HIS A 334 7.54 -6.48 -1.80
C HIS A 334 7.11 -6.42 -3.27
N THR A 335 7.95 -5.86 -4.14
CA THR A 335 7.66 -5.75 -5.57
C THR A 335 8.16 -6.92 -6.40
N SER A 336 8.84 -7.91 -5.82
CA SER A 336 9.52 -8.96 -6.59
C SER A 336 8.56 -9.89 -7.34
N ASN A 337 7.31 -10.00 -6.87
CA ASN A 337 6.25 -10.76 -7.53
C ASN A 337 5.49 -9.96 -8.60
N GLY A 338 5.84 -8.69 -8.83
CA GLY A 338 5.09 -7.78 -9.70
C GLY A 338 3.96 -7.03 -8.99
N CYS A 339 3.89 -7.08 -7.66
CA CYS A 339 3.00 -6.23 -6.88
C CYS A 339 3.32 -4.76 -7.14
N ASN A 340 2.31 -3.99 -7.57
CA ASN A 340 2.48 -2.58 -7.84
C ASN A 340 2.53 -1.73 -6.56
N ILE A 341 3.23 -0.59 -6.65
CA ILE A 341 3.32 0.38 -5.57
C ILE A 341 3.03 1.80 -6.06
N ARG A 342 2.55 2.65 -5.16
CA ARG A 342 2.12 4.02 -5.46
C ARG A 342 2.72 5.02 -4.47
N ALA A 343 2.83 6.28 -4.91
CA ALA A 343 3.23 7.36 -4.03
C ALA A 343 2.28 7.49 -2.83
N GLY A 344 2.84 7.37 -1.63
CA GLY A 344 2.10 7.43 -0.37
C GLY A 344 1.74 6.08 0.25
N ASP A 345 2.12 4.96 -0.37
CA ASP A 345 2.08 3.67 0.32
C ASP A 345 3.03 3.68 1.54
N LEU A 346 2.61 3.07 2.65
CA LEU A 346 3.34 3.05 3.91
C LEU A 346 3.90 1.65 4.19
N MET A 347 5.17 1.60 4.59
CA MET A 347 5.88 0.35 4.90
C MET A 347 6.43 0.41 6.33
N GLY A 348 5.80 -0.32 7.25
CA GLY A 348 6.21 -0.48 8.65
C GLY A 348 7.42 -1.39 8.78
N SER A 349 8.32 -1.08 9.70
CA SER A 349 9.58 -1.82 9.85
C SER A 349 9.40 -3.20 10.49
N GLY A 350 8.31 -3.41 11.21
CA GLY A 350 8.20 -4.38 12.28
C GLY A 350 8.83 -3.85 13.56
N THR A 351 8.36 -4.39 14.69
CA THR A 351 8.76 -3.96 16.04
C THR A 351 10.29 -3.94 16.21
N ILE A 352 10.82 -2.81 16.69
CA ILE A 352 12.25 -2.54 16.79
C ILE A 352 12.76 -2.91 18.19
N SER A 353 13.29 -4.12 18.31
CA SER A 353 13.98 -4.58 19.52
C SER A 353 15.50 -4.63 19.32
N GLY A 354 16.25 -4.23 20.35
CA GLY A 354 17.70 -4.42 20.44
C GLY A 354 18.10 -5.65 21.24
N THR A 355 19.38 -5.73 21.59
CA THR A 355 19.98 -6.88 22.31
C THR A 355 19.61 -6.96 23.78
N ASP A 356 19.38 -5.81 24.42
CA ASP A 356 19.16 -5.72 25.87
C ASP A 356 17.66 -5.65 26.20
N GLU A 357 17.25 -6.15 27.37
CA GLU A 357 15.82 -6.17 27.75
C GLU A 357 15.19 -4.76 27.78
N LYS A 358 15.98 -3.73 28.11
CA LYS A 358 15.52 -2.32 28.08
C LYS A 358 15.30 -1.77 26.68
N SER A 359 15.70 -2.50 25.65
CA SER A 359 15.58 -2.12 24.24
C SER A 359 14.51 -2.91 23.50
N PHE A 360 13.69 -3.69 24.22
CA PHE A 360 12.58 -4.43 23.63
C PHE A 360 11.44 -3.50 23.25
N GLY A 361 10.96 -3.63 22.01
CA GLY A 361 10.02 -2.70 21.38
C GLY A 361 8.55 -2.90 21.71
N SER A 362 8.20 -3.77 22.66
CA SER A 362 6.80 -4.06 23.03
C SER A 362 6.64 -4.45 24.49
N MET A 363 5.45 -4.26 25.07
CA MET A 363 5.13 -4.78 26.42
C MET A 363 5.08 -6.30 26.44
N LEU A 364 4.74 -6.95 25.32
CA LEU A 364 4.85 -8.41 25.17
C LEU A 364 6.26 -8.88 25.52
N GLU A 365 7.29 -8.22 25.01
CA GLU A 365 8.69 -8.56 25.27
C GLU A 365 9.16 -8.05 26.63
N LEU A 366 8.91 -6.78 26.97
CA LEU A 366 9.34 -6.17 28.24
C LEU A 366 8.77 -6.90 29.46
N SER A 367 7.51 -7.33 29.40
CA SER A 367 6.86 -8.13 30.45
C SER A 367 7.05 -9.63 30.28
N TRP A 368 7.71 -10.07 29.21
CA TRP A 368 7.90 -11.47 28.84
C TRP A 368 6.59 -12.27 28.90
N LYS A 369 5.65 -11.93 28.01
CA LYS A 369 4.29 -12.50 27.93
C LYS A 369 3.50 -12.34 29.24
N GLY A 370 3.71 -11.23 29.95
CA GLY A 370 3.08 -10.94 31.23
C GLY A 370 3.58 -11.79 32.40
N THR A 371 4.70 -12.50 32.26
CA THR A 371 5.31 -13.26 33.38
C THR A 371 6.15 -12.37 34.30
N ARG A 372 6.55 -11.20 33.82
CA ARG A 372 7.30 -10.16 34.54
C ARG A 372 6.48 -8.87 34.61
N THR A 373 6.89 -7.95 35.48
CA THR A 373 6.30 -6.61 35.60
C THR A 373 7.28 -5.55 35.14
N VAL A 374 6.78 -4.54 34.44
CA VAL A 374 7.54 -3.35 34.00
C VAL A 374 7.21 -2.19 34.93
N GLN A 375 8.23 -1.49 35.42
CA GLN A 375 8.04 -0.32 36.28
C GLN A 375 7.60 0.89 35.44
N VAL A 376 6.55 1.59 35.87
CA VAL A 376 6.03 2.81 35.23
C VAL A 376 5.73 3.82 36.34
N GLY A 377 6.70 4.69 36.64
CA GLY A 377 6.61 5.62 37.76
C GLY A 377 6.56 4.91 39.11
N SER A 378 5.53 5.17 39.91
CA SER A 378 5.24 4.44 41.15
C SER A 378 4.40 3.17 40.93
N GLN A 379 3.92 2.94 39.71
CA GLN A 379 3.05 1.84 39.34
C GLN A 379 3.81 0.76 38.55
N THR A 380 3.15 -0.36 38.27
CA THR A 380 3.66 -1.40 37.37
C THR A 380 2.68 -1.69 36.24
N ARG A 381 3.19 -2.26 35.14
CA ARG A 381 2.41 -2.73 34.00
C ARG A 381 2.87 -4.12 33.56
N LYS A 382 1.97 -4.83 32.90
CA LYS A 382 2.28 -6.01 32.07
C LYS A 382 1.89 -5.75 30.62
N PHE A 383 0.75 -5.12 30.44
CA PHE A 383 0.18 -4.63 29.19
C PHE A 383 -0.42 -3.24 29.45
N ILE A 384 -0.90 -2.58 28.41
CA ILE A 384 -1.45 -1.23 28.47
C ILE A 384 -2.81 -1.22 29.17
N ASN A 385 -2.94 -0.39 30.20
CA ASN A 385 -4.20 -0.17 30.89
C ASN A 385 -5.05 0.87 30.16
N ASP A 386 -6.34 0.94 30.52
CA ASP A 386 -7.18 2.04 30.05
C ASP A 386 -6.62 3.37 30.54
N ASN A 387 -6.72 4.38 29.67
CA ASN A 387 -6.27 5.76 29.84
C ASN A 387 -4.75 5.96 29.98
N ASP A 388 -3.93 4.91 29.82
CA ASP A 388 -2.50 5.08 29.59
C ASP A 388 -2.26 5.81 28.25
N GLU A 389 -1.33 6.77 28.25
CA GLU A 389 -0.80 7.42 27.06
C GLU A 389 0.56 6.79 26.71
N VAL A 390 0.71 6.29 25.49
CA VAL A 390 1.98 5.77 24.97
C VAL A 390 2.60 6.83 24.07
N ILE A 391 3.87 7.15 24.33
CA ILE A 391 4.62 8.19 23.64
C ILE A 391 5.89 7.58 23.05
N LEU A 392 6.05 7.65 21.74
CA LEU A 392 7.28 7.27 21.04
C LEU A 392 8.06 8.54 20.65
N LYS A 393 9.37 8.50 20.85
CA LYS A 393 10.31 9.56 20.44
C LYS A 393 11.44 8.94 19.64
N GLY A 394 11.89 9.63 18.60
CA GLY A 394 13.03 9.24 17.79
C GLY A 394 13.96 10.41 17.57
N ALA A 395 15.27 10.23 17.69
CA ALA A 395 16.27 11.29 17.59
C ALA A 395 17.60 10.78 17.00
N SER A 396 18.16 11.50 16.02
CA SER A 396 19.54 11.29 15.57
C SER A 396 20.39 12.52 15.84
N SER A 397 21.57 12.37 16.44
CA SER A 397 22.56 13.43 16.61
C SER A 397 23.94 12.97 16.13
N LYS A 398 24.72 13.88 15.54
CA LYS A 398 26.14 13.65 15.22
C LYS A 398 26.98 14.79 15.78
N ILE A 399 28.09 14.45 16.42
CA ILE A 399 29.11 15.42 16.80
C ILE A 399 29.96 15.71 15.55
N ALA A 400 30.12 17.00 15.20
CA ALA A 400 30.94 17.39 14.05
C ALA A 400 32.41 16.93 14.22
N PRO A 401 33.01 16.22 13.23
CA PRO A 401 34.40 15.74 13.32
C PRO A 401 35.44 16.85 13.48
N SER A 402 35.13 18.09 13.05
CA SER A 402 36.02 19.25 13.19
C SER A 402 36.30 19.66 14.64
N ILE A 403 35.50 19.20 15.61
CA ILE A 403 35.68 19.51 17.04
C ILE A 403 36.56 18.46 17.75
N LEU A 404 36.71 17.24 17.19
CA LEU A 404 37.56 16.19 17.77
C LEU A 404 39.06 16.49 17.66
N ARG A 405 39.47 17.45 16.83
CA ARG A 405 40.88 17.89 16.73
C ARG A 405 41.30 18.98 17.72
N GLU A 406 40.38 19.58 18.48
CA GLU A 406 40.69 20.59 19.50
C GLU A 406 40.64 20.05 20.96
N ILE A 407 40.52 18.74 21.16
CA ILE A 407 40.46 18.09 22.48
C ILE A 407 41.87 17.92 23.13
N HIS A 408 42.82 18.82 22.85
CA HIS A 408 44.14 18.82 23.48
C HIS A 408 44.52 20.10 24.23
N ALA A 409 43.60 21.03 24.45
CA ALA A 409 43.90 22.21 25.27
C ALA A 409 42.69 22.70 26.09
N GLY A 410 42.46 22.06 27.25
CA GLY A 410 42.01 22.69 28.51
C GLY A 410 40.75 23.59 28.56
N ALA A 411 39.97 23.76 27.50
CA ALA A 411 38.74 24.56 27.51
C ALA A 411 37.50 23.65 27.62
N LYS A 412 36.55 24.00 28.50
CA LYS A 412 35.22 23.37 28.52
C LYS A 412 34.52 23.60 27.17
N PRO A 413 34.13 22.56 26.43
CA PRO A 413 33.53 22.74 25.10
C PRO A 413 32.07 23.18 25.22
N MET A 414 31.69 24.21 24.45
CA MET A 414 30.34 24.27 23.87
C MET A 414 30.36 23.28 22.70
N ALA A 415 29.88 22.05 22.93
CA ALA A 415 29.62 21.13 21.84
C ALA A 415 28.51 21.74 20.97
N ILE A 416 28.83 22.13 19.74
CA ILE A 416 27.79 22.38 18.74
C ILE A 416 27.41 20.99 18.22
N GLU A 417 26.40 20.36 18.83
CA GLU A 417 25.73 19.21 18.22
C GLU A 417 25.22 19.64 16.84
N LEU A 418 25.56 18.88 15.80
CA LEU A 418 24.85 19.02 14.52
C LEU A 418 23.44 18.47 14.79
N GLY A 419 22.47 19.39 14.78
CA GLY A 419 21.18 19.29 15.47
C GLY A 419 20.40 17.99 15.30
N SER A 420 19.55 17.73 16.31
CA SER A 420 18.77 16.52 16.43
C SER A 420 17.66 16.46 15.38
N VAL A 421 17.57 15.37 14.62
CA VAL A 421 16.39 15.05 13.80
C VAL A 421 15.43 14.29 14.67
N ILE A 422 14.36 14.95 15.13
CA ILE A 422 13.42 14.35 16.08
C ILE A 422 12.02 14.20 15.48
N ALA A 423 11.39 13.07 15.79
CA ALA A 423 9.96 12.83 15.61
C ALA A 423 9.35 12.42 16.95
N VAL A 424 8.10 12.85 17.19
CA VAL A 424 7.33 12.50 18.39
C VAL A 424 5.96 11.98 17.97
N LEU A 425 5.54 10.92 18.63
CA LEU A 425 4.25 10.27 18.46
C LEU A 425 3.63 10.06 19.85
N SER A 426 2.42 10.55 20.08
CA SER A 426 1.65 10.35 21.32
C SER A 426 0.28 9.76 20.96
N CYS A 427 -0.24 8.86 21.79
CA CYS A 427 -1.55 8.23 21.58
C CYS A 427 -2.14 7.72 22.90
N TYR A 428 -3.47 7.75 23.02
CA TYR A 428 -4.22 7.39 24.23
C TYR A 428 -5.08 6.16 24.00
N LEU A 429 -5.11 5.22 24.96
CA LEU A 429 -6.07 4.11 24.95
C LEU A 429 -7.28 4.45 25.84
N ARG A 430 -8.51 4.38 25.33
CA ARG A 430 -9.74 4.63 26.11
C ARG A 430 -10.52 3.35 26.41
N SER A 431 -11.18 3.34 27.58
CA SER A 431 -12.11 2.28 27.99
C SER A 431 -13.46 2.34 27.26
N ARG A 432 -14.19 1.23 27.25
CA ARG A 432 -15.58 1.13 26.75
C ARG A 432 -16.41 0.31 27.73
N SER A 433 -17.53 0.85 28.20
CA SER A 433 -18.42 0.13 29.12
C SER A 433 -19.28 -0.90 28.39
N LEU A 434 -19.66 -1.98 29.08
CA LEU A 434 -20.59 -3.00 28.58
C LEU A 434 -21.96 -2.38 28.19
N ASN A 435 -22.38 -1.31 28.87
CA ASN A 435 -23.63 -0.62 28.58
C ASN A 435 -23.55 0.23 27.30
N GLU A 436 -22.41 0.83 26.97
CA GLU A 436 -22.20 1.54 25.69
C GLU A 436 -22.19 0.56 24.51
N PHE A 437 -21.45 -0.56 24.65
CA PHE A 437 -21.48 -1.64 23.65
C PHE A 437 -22.91 -2.15 23.40
N ARG A 438 -23.68 -2.39 24.48
CA ARG A 438 -25.08 -2.82 24.37
C ARG A 438 -26.00 -1.75 23.80
N LYS A 439 -25.84 -0.47 24.17
CA LYS A 439 -26.66 0.63 23.66
C LYS A 439 -26.49 0.82 22.15
N GLU A 440 -25.28 0.71 21.62
CA GLU A 440 -25.06 0.76 20.16
C GLU A 440 -25.65 -0.47 19.44
N SER A 441 -25.62 -1.64 20.10
CA SER A 441 -26.30 -2.84 19.58
C SER A 441 -27.84 -2.73 19.60
N SER A 442 -28.43 -2.01 20.56
CA SER A 442 -29.90 -1.91 20.74
C SER A 442 -30.53 -0.63 20.17
N ASN A 443 -29.81 0.49 20.10
CA ASN A 443 -30.31 1.79 19.63
C ASN A 443 -29.68 2.15 18.28
N SER A 444 -30.34 1.78 17.19
CA SER A 444 -30.35 2.64 15.98
C SER A 444 -31.72 2.73 15.32
N ARG A 445 -32.80 2.37 16.02
CA ARG A 445 -34.16 2.77 15.64
C ARG A 445 -34.39 4.24 16.01
N GLN A 446 -33.64 5.12 15.37
CA GLN A 446 -33.91 6.55 15.15
C GLN A 446 -32.63 7.16 14.58
N ILE A 447 -32.55 7.28 13.26
CA ILE A 447 -31.75 8.33 12.65
C ILE A 447 -32.51 9.62 12.95
N GLN A 448 -32.29 10.18 14.15
CA GLN A 448 -32.60 11.57 14.42
C GLN A 448 -31.32 12.36 14.21
N THR A 449 -31.36 13.24 13.23
CA THR A 449 -30.37 14.28 12.96
C THR A 449 -30.18 15.11 14.24
N GLN A 450 -29.21 14.76 15.09
CA GLN A 450 -28.83 15.60 16.22
C GLN A 450 -27.89 16.70 15.73
N PHE A 451 -28.48 17.85 15.43
CA PHE A 451 -27.78 19.12 15.42
C PHE A 451 -27.23 19.37 16.84
N TYR A 452 -25.91 19.49 16.98
CA TYR A 452 -25.33 20.13 18.15
C TYR A 452 -25.67 21.63 18.08
N ILE A 453 -26.74 22.02 18.77
CA ILE A 453 -27.02 23.42 19.07
C ILE A 453 -26.15 23.79 20.27
N MET A 454 -25.11 24.58 20.02
CA MET A 454 -24.52 25.42 21.05
C MET A 454 -25.46 26.62 21.27
N SER A 455 -26.22 26.60 22.36
CA SER A 455 -26.71 27.81 23.05
C SER A 455 -25.50 28.62 23.54
N GLU A 456 -25.37 29.94 23.50
CA GLU A 456 -26.26 31.08 23.25
C GLU A 456 -25.34 32.26 22.85
N GLY A 457 -25.81 33.13 21.95
CA GLY A 457 -25.07 34.33 21.53
C GLY A 457 -25.68 34.98 20.30
N MET A 458 -26.90 35.52 20.44
CA MET A 458 -27.65 36.24 19.42
C MET A 458 -26.83 37.37 18.77
N ILE A 459 -26.64 37.32 17.45
CA ILE A 459 -26.77 38.50 16.57
C ILE A 459 -27.55 38.06 15.33
N THR A 460 -28.68 38.72 15.13
CA THR A 460 -29.70 38.52 14.10
C THR A 460 -29.18 38.78 12.68
N PHE A 461 -29.44 37.86 11.74
CA PHE A 461 -29.38 38.13 10.30
C PHE A 461 -30.78 38.04 9.70
N ASN A 462 -31.24 39.15 9.13
CA ASN A 462 -32.44 39.24 8.32
C ASN A 462 -32.05 39.59 6.88
N GLN A 463 -32.69 38.88 5.94
CA GLN A 463 -33.00 39.24 4.56
C GLN A 463 -31.89 39.26 3.48
N TYR A 464 -32.05 38.30 2.56
CA TYR A 464 -32.02 38.41 1.08
C TYR A 464 -31.59 39.76 0.47
N ILE A 465 -30.73 39.70 -0.55
CA ILE A 465 -30.95 40.30 -1.89
C ILE A 465 -29.95 39.69 -2.89
N ALA A 466 -30.47 39.49 -4.10
CA ALA A 466 -29.85 38.99 -5.32
C ALA A 466 -28.57 39.73 -5.74
N TRP A 467 -27.71 39.03 -6.49
CA TRP A 467 -26.71 39.67 -7.33
C TRP A 467 -26.90 39.21 -8.78
N ASP A 468 -27.47 40.13 -9.55
CA ASP A 468 -27.50 40.15 -11.00
C ASP A 468 -26.09 40.30 -11.59
N PHE A 469 -25.99 39.80 -12.82
CA PHE A 469 -25.00 40.12 -13.86
C PHE A 469 -24.52 41.58 -13.86
N PHE A 470 -23.23 41.83 -14.08
CA PHE A 470 -22.71 42.73 -15.13
C PHE A 470 -21.18 42.48 -15.32
N PRO A 471 -20.62 42.76 -16.51
CA PRO A 471 -19.36 42.24 -17.04
C PRO A 471 -18.19 43.19 -16.80
N PHE A 472 -16.97 42.65 -16.80
CA PHE A 472 -15.76 43.44 -17.02
C PHE A 472 -14.87 42.74 -18.05
N GLU A 473 -14.92 43.25 -19.28
CA GLU A 473 -13.81 43.19 -20.21
C GLU A 473 -12.64 44.01 -19.65
N LYS A 474 -11.47 43.39 -19.52
CA LYS A 474 -10.19 44.07 -19.79
C LYS A 474 -9.09 43.06 -20.03
N GLU A 475 -8.49 43.22 -21.20
CA GLU A 475 -7.41 42.45 -21.78
C GLU A 475 -6.21 42.31 -20.83
N PHE A 476 -5.77 41.07 -20.61
CA PHE A 476 -4.39 40.77 -20.25
C PHE A 476 -3.80 39.89 -21.34
N SER A 477 -2.83 40.45 -22.06
CA SER A 477 -2.02 39.79 -23.07
C SER A 477 -1.21 38.66 -22.43
N LEU A 478 -1.68 37.43 -22.56
CA LEU A 478 -0.88 36.23 -22.34
C LEU A 478 0.13 36.12 -23.49
N GLY A 479 1.38 36.48 -23.20
CA GLY A 479 2.52 36.14 -24.03
C GLY A 479 2.63 34.62 -24.13
N TYR A 480 2.26 34.09 -25.29
CA TYR A 480 2.45 32.69 -25.67
C TYR A 480 3.93 32.31 -25.51
N CYS A 481 4.25 31.56 -24.46
CA CYS A 481 5.47 30.77 -24.45
C CYS A 481 5.18 29.51 -25.28
N GLN A 482 5.89 29.35 -26.38
CA GLN A 482 5.74 28.24 -27.32
C GLN A 482 5.94 26.91 -26.59
N MET A 483 4.83 26.20 -26.39
CA MET A 483 4.84 24.79 -26.04
C MET A 483 5.56 24.02 -27.14
N LEU A 484 6.63 23.31 -26.77
CA LEU A 484 7.06 22.15 -27.55
C LEU A 484 5.93 21.11 -27.47
N PRO A 485 5.39 20.65 -28.60
CA PRO A 485 4.26 19.73 -28.59
C PRO A 485 4.74 18.35 -28.12
N SER A 486 4.36 17.96 -26.91
CA SER A 486 4.18 16.54 -26.61
C SER A 486 2.97 16.08 -27.43
N THR A 487 3.25 15.42 -28.56
CA THR A 487 2.25 14.73 -29.36
C THR A 487 1.54 13.69 -28.48
N ASN A 488 0.21 13.80 -28.43
CA ASN A 488 -0.79 12.93 -27.79
C ASN A 488 -1.14 13.23 -26.32
N ALA A 489 -1.67 14.44 -26.05
CA ALA A 489 -2.73 14.56 -25.05
C ALA A 489 -3.97 13.84 -25.60
N ILE A 490 -4.02 12.52 -25.40
CA ILE A 490 -5.19 11.70 -25.69
C ILE A 490 -6.33 12.30 -24.87
N PHE A 491 -7.39 12.79 -25.52
CA PHE A 491 -8.62 13.16 -24.85
C PHE A 491 -9.15 11.87 -24.20
N GLN A 492 -8.82 11.65 -22.93
CA GLN A 492 -9.29 10.48 -22.19
C GLN A 492 -10.80 10.65 -22.03
N PRO A 493 -11.63 9.78 -22.62
CA PRO A 493 -13.07 9.89 -22.48
C PRO A 493 -13.44 9.77 -20.99
N LYS A 494 -14.32 10.67 -20.52
CA LYS A 494 -14.76 10.68 -19.12
C LYS A 494 -15.46 9.36 -18.78
N LYS A 495 -15.09 8.73 -17.66
CA LYS A 495 -15.75 7.54 -17.12
C LYS A 495 -17.19 7.86 -16.71
N ARG A 496 -18.11 6.92 -16.92
CA ARG A 496 -19.55 7.11 -16.65
C ARG A 496 -20.13 5.90 -15.93
N ILE A 497 -21.16 6.14 -15.11
CA ILE A 497 -21.89 5.11 -14.39
C ILE A 497 -23.06 4.61 -15.24
N GLY A 498 -23.18 3.30 -15.40
CA GLY A 498 -24.25 2.70 -16.18
C GLY A 498 -24.84 1.43 -15.56
N VAL A 499 -25.96 1.00 -16.11
CA VAL A 499 -26.67 -0.22 -15.72
C VAL A 499 -26.80 -1.14 -16.93
N ALA A 500 -26.35 -2.40 -16.79
CA ALA A 500 -26.48 -3.41 -17.84
C ALA A 500 -27.95 -3.80 -18.07
N ILE A 501 -28.35 -3.86 -19.35
CA ILE A 501 -29.68 -4.26 -19.81
C ILE A 501 -29.54 -5.08 -21.10
N GLY A 502 -29.54 -6.41 -20.99
CA GLY A 502 -29.21 -7.27 -22.13
C GLY A 502 -27.81 -6.95 -22.66
N ASP A 503 -27.68 -6.71 -23.95
CA ASP A 503 -26.42 -6.36 -24.62
C ASP A 503 -26.08 -4.86 -24.56
N TYR A 504 -26.87 -4.07 -23.82
CA TYR A 504 -26.74 -2.62 -23.73
C TYR A 504 -26.44 -2.15 -22.31
N ILE A 505 -26.03 -0.88 -22.20
CA ILE A 505 -25.79 -0.14 -20.97
C ILE A 505 -26.69 1.10 -21.00
N LEU A 506 -27.48 1.31 -19.94
CA LEU A 506 -28.14 2.59 -19.67
C LEU A 506 -27.18 3.52 -18.93
N ASP A 507 -26.75 4.58 -19.57
CA ASP A 507 -25.93 5.65 -18.99
C ASP A 507 -26.75 6.50 -18.02
N LEU A 508 -26.47 6.39 -16.72
CA LEU A 508 -27.24 7.08 -15.68
C LEU A 508 -27.01 8.59 -15.70
N SER A 509 -25.86 9.07 -16.18
CA SER A 509 -25.59 10.51 -16.28
C SER A 509 -26.50 11.18 -17.31
N ALA A 510 -26.83 10.47 -18.40
CA ALA A 510 -27.73 10.95 -19.45
C ALA A 510 -29.18 11.04 -18.97
N VAL A 511 -29.63 10.09 -18.14
CA VAL A 511 -31.02 10.02 -17.66
C VAL A 511 -31.24 10.54 -16.24
N LYS A 512 -30.21 11.04 -15.54
CA LYS A 512 -30.29 11.48 -14.14
C LYS A 512 -31.48 12.41 -13.85
N HIS A 513 -31.77 13.34 -14.77
CA HIS A 513 -32.83 14.33 -14.64
C HIS A 513 -34.25 13.73 -14.58
N LEU A 514 -34.40 12.46 -14.99
CA LEU A 514 -35.66 11.71 -14.92
C LEU A 514 -35.89 11.06 -13.55
N PHE A 515 -34.89 11.10 -12.64
CA PHE A 515 -35.01 10.57 -11.29
C PHE A 515 -35.64 11.61 -10.36
N THR A 516 -36.96 11.58 -10.20
CA THR A 516 -37.76 12.59 -9.48
C THR A 516 -38.23 12.16 -8.09
N GLY A 517 -37.82 10.97 -7.64
CA GLY A 517 -38.11 10.50 -6.29
C GLY A 517 -37.50 11.39 -5.18
N PRO A 518 -37.96 11.19 -3.93
CA PRO A 518 -37.64 12.09 -2.82
C PRO A 518 -36.14 12.24 -2.57
N ILE A 519 -35.34 11.17 -2.71
CA ILE A 519 -33.90 11.24 -2.51
C ILE A 519 -33.22 11.84 -3.73
N PHE A 520 -33.52 11.35 -4.94
CA PHE A 520 -32.78 11.77 -6.13
C PHE A 520 -33.13 13.18 -6.61
N SER A 521 -34.25 13.77 -6.19
CA SER A 521 -34.55 15.18 -6.42
C SER A 521 -33.40 16.15 -6.06
N SER A 522 -32.54 15.77 -5.09
CA SER A 522 -31.37 16.56 -4.66
C SER A 522 -30.02 15.85 -4.80
N LYS A 523 -30.00 14.58 -5.22
CA LYS A 523 -28.81 13.71 -5.23
C LYS A 523 -28.43 13.15 -6.60
N GLN A 524 -29.04 13.62 -7.69
CA GLN A 524 -28.71 13.20 -9.07
C GLN A 524 -27.23 13.32 -9.47
N HIS A 525 -26.49 14.26 -8.84
CA HIS A 525 -25.07 14.48 -9.13
C HIS A 525 -24.20 13.23 -8.94
N VAL A 526 -24.60 12.28 -8.08
CA VAL A 526 -23.85 11.04 -7.87
C VAL A 526 -23.74 10.18 -9.13
N PHE A 527 -24.61 10.37 -10.14
CA PHE A 527 -24.54 9.68 -11.42
C PHE A 527 -23.55 10.32 -12.41
N GLU A 528 -22.95 11.46 -12.06
CA GLU A 528 -21.95 12.18 -12.87
C GLU A 528 -20.50 11.87 -12.47
N GLU A 529 -20.36 11.13 -11.37
CA GLU A 529 -19.08 10.68 -10.83
C GLU A 529 -18.45 9.59 -11.71
N GLU A 530 -17.15 9.41 -11.58
CA GLU A 530 -16.40 8.41 -12.34
C GLU A 530 -16.49 7.00 -11.76
N THR A 531 -16.92 6.88 -10.50
CA THR A 531 -17.01 5.62 -9.75
C THR A 531 -18.29 5.58 -8.91
N LEU A 532 -18.71 4.38 -8.52
CA LEU A 532 -19.92 4.18 -7.71
C LEU A 532 -19.78 4.61 -6.24
N ASN A 533 -18.61 5.05 -5.76
CA ASN A 533 -18.38 5.39 -4.35
C ASN A 533 -19.40 6.40 -3.79
N ALA A 534 -19.69 7.48 -4.53
CA ALA A 534 -20.67 8.48 -4.09
C ALA A 534 -22.09 7.89 -3.99
N PHE A 535 -22.51 7.12 -4.99
CA PHE A 535 -23.81 6.44 -4.99
C PHE A 535 -23.91 5.38 -3.87
N MET A 536 -22.86 4.58 -3.69
CA MET A 536 -22.76 3.59 -2.61
C MET A 536 -22.75 4.23 -1.23
N SER A 537 -22.32 5.49 -1.07
CA SER A 537 -22.34 6.17 0.23
C SER A 537 -23.76 6.57 0.68
N LEU A 538 -24.73 6.61 -0.24
CA LEU A 538 -26.13 6.85 0.09
C LEU A 538 -26.71 5.68 0.90
N PRO A 539 -27.77 5.90 1.70
CA PRO A 539 -28.41 4.84 2.46
C PRO A 539 -29.18 3.86 1.56
N ARG A 540 -29.50 2.66 2.06
CA ARG A 540 -30.13 1.58 1.29
C ARG A 540 -31.47 1.97 0.64
N GLU A 541 -32.22 2.88 1.24
CA GLU A 541 -33.44 3.45 0.68
C GLU A 541 -33.19 4.14 -0.66
N ALA A 542 -32.04 4.83 -0.80
CA ALA A 542 -31.65 5.45 -2.06
C ALA A 542 -31.39 4.41 -3.14
N TRP A 543 -30.70 3.31 -2.81
CA TRP A 543 -30.43 2.26 -3.79
C TRP A 543 -31.73 1.60 -4.29
N ARG A 544 -32.69 1.39 -3.37
CA ARG A 544 -34.04 0.88 -3.70
C ARG A 544 -34.82 1.86 -4.55
N GLU A 545 -34.80 3.14 -4.21
CA GLU A 545 -35.45 4.19 -4.99
C GLU A 545 -34.88 4.26 -6.42
N ALA A 546 -33.55 4.26 -6.58
CA ALA A 546 -32.89 4.24 -7.88
C ALA A 546 -33.30 3.01 -8.69
N ARG A 547 -33.24 1.80 -8.09
CA ARG A 547 -33.65 0.55 -8.74
C ARG A 547 -35.11 0.59 -9.19
N SER A 548 -36.01 1.13 -8.36
CA SER A 548 -37.43 1.27 -8.70
C SER A 548 -37.64 2.23 -9.88
N GLN A 549 -36.96 3.38 -9.87
CA GLN A 549 -37.06 4.37 -10.95
C GLN A 549 -36.49 3.86 -12.27
N ILE A 550 -35.36 3.13 -12.23
CA ILE A 550 -34.79 2.48 -13.43
C ILE A 550 -35.77 1.45 -14.00
N ARG A 551 -36.38 0.61 -13.15
CA ARG A 551 -37.40 -0.36 -13.62
C ARG A 551 -38.61 0.32 -14.24
N SER A 552 -39.06 1.45 -13.69
CA SER A 552 -40.12 2.26 -14.29
C SER A 552 -39.71 2.77 -15.67
N LEU A 553 -38.55 3.42 -15.76
CA LEU A 553 -38.03 4.02 -17.01
C LEU A 553 -37.85 3.01 -18.16
N LEU A 554 -37.54 1.76 -17.82
CA LEU A 554 -37.37 0.68 -18.80
C LEU A 554 -38.66 -0.09 -19.11
N SER A 555 -39.75 0.21 -18.41
CA SER A 555 -41.05 -0.41 -18.67
C SER A 555 -41.65 0.09 -19.99
N LYS A 556 -42.54 -0.70 -20.59
CA LYS A 556 -43.24 -0.31 -21.83
C LYS A 556 -44.20 0.89 -21.62
N ASP A 557 -44.59 1.13 -20.37
CA ASP A 557 -45.58 2.12 -19.99
C ASP A 557 -44.95 3.51 -19.75
N ASP A 558 -43.67 3.58 -19.43
CA ASP A 558 -42.96 4.84 -19.19
C ASP A 558 -42.38 5.41 -20.49
N LYS A 559 -43.08 6.39 -21.05
CA LYS A 559 -42.74 7.01 -22.34
C LYS A 559 -41.57 7.99 -22.29
N ARG A 560 -41.09 8.36 -21.10
CA ARG A 560 -40.05 9.39 -20.93
C ARG A 560 -38.75 9.05 -21.64
N LEU A 561 -38.39 7.76 -21.70
CA LEU A 561 -37.23 7.26 -22.45
C LEU A 561 -37.61 6.61 -23.78
N SER A 562 -38.72 5.86 -23.84
CA SER A 562 -39.06 5.08 -25.05
C SER A 562 -39.38 5.95 -26.27
N ASP A 563 -40.04 7.09 -26.05
CA ASP A 563 -40.55 7.94 -27.14
C ASP A 563 -39.60 9.10 -27.45
N ASN A 564 -38.55 9.29 -26.64
CA ASN A 564 -37.52 10.30 -26.84
C ASN A 564 -36.30 9.69 -27.56
N SER A 565 -36.34 9.71 -28.89
CA SER A 565 -35.29 9.11 -29.74
C SER A 565 -33.90 9.73 -29.52
N GLU A 566 -33.82 11.04 -29.25
CA GLU A 566 -32.56 11.74 -28.99
C GLU A 566 -31.96 11.34 -27.63
N LEU A 567 -32.78 11.29 -26.58
CA LEU A 567 -32.30 10.85 -25.27
C LEU A 567 -31.89 9.38 -25.30
N LYS A 568 -32.68 8.54 -25.99
CA LYS A 568 -32.39 7.11 -26.13
C LYS A 568 -31.06 6.86 -26.84
N SER A 569 -30.74 7.60 -27.91
CA SER A 569 -29.46 7.43 -28.62
C SER A 569 -28.24 7.89 -27.80
N LYS A 570 -28.44 8.82 -26.85
CA LYS A 570 -27.40 9.26 -25.90
C LYS A 570 -27.26 8.32 -24.70
N ALA A 571 -28.37 7.73 -24.24
CA ALA A 571 -28.43 6.99 -22.98
C ALA A 571 -28.22 5.48 -23.14
N ILE A 572 -28.51 4.89 -24.31
CA ILE A 572 -28.35 3.45 -24.56
C ILE A 572 -27.06 3.23 -25.35
N VAL A 573 -26.07 2.60 -24.71
CA VAL A 573 -24.77 2.30 -25.29
C VAL A 573 -24.64 0.79 -25.46
N SER A 574 -24.09 0.31 -26.58
CA SER A 574 -23.76 -1.11 -26.77
C SER A 574 -22.65 -1.52 -25.80
N GLN A 575 -22.76 -2.68 -25.15
CA GLN A 575 -21.67 -3.17 -24.29
C GLN A 575 -20.37 -3.42 -25.06
N ASN A 576 -20.46 -3.79 -26.35
CA ASN A 576 -19.29 -4.01 -27.20
C ASN A 576 -18.53 -2.72 -27.53
N ASP A 577 -19.17 -1.56 -27.38
CA ASP A 577 -18.55 -0.25 -27.63
C ASP A 577 -18.01 0.39 -26.34
N ALA A 578 -18.15 -0.28 -25.20
CA ALA A 578 -17.77 0.24 -23.89
C ALA A 578 -16.44 -0.35 -23.40
N ILE A 579 -15.59 0.51 -22.83
CA ILE A 579 -14.42 0.09 -22.06
C ILE A 579 -14.82 0.03 -20.59
N MET A 580 -14.75 -1.16 -20.00
CA MET A 580 -15.12 -1.36 -18.60
C MET A 580 -13.96 -1.01 -17.67
N HIS A 581 -14.29 -0.43 -16.52
CA HIS A 581 -13.34 -0.05 -15.47
C HIS A 581 -13.77 -0.65 -14.12
N LEU A 582 -12.91 -0.55 -13.11
CA LEU A 582 -13.29 -0.86 -11.74
C LEU A 582 -14.54 -0.06 -11.33
N PRO A 583 -15.55 -0.70 -10.73
CA PRO A 583 -16.80 -0.03 -10.40
C PRO A 583 -16.64 0.98 -9.25
N ALA A 584 -15.59 0.84 -8.44
CA ALA A 584 -15.30 1.68 -7.29
C ALA A 584 -13.80 1.95 -7.17
N GLN A 585 -13.45 3.11 -6.61
CA GLN A 585 -12.15 3.29 -5.97
C GLN A 585 -12.18 2.51 -4.65
N ILE A 586 -11.42 1.42 -4.59
CA ILE A 586 -11.38 0.54 -3.43
C ILE A 586 -10.57 1.21 -2.32
N GLY A 587 -11.20 1.33 -1.15
CA GLY A 587 -10.58 1.95 0.01
C GLY A 587 -9.64 0.98 0.74
N ASP A 588 -10.19 -0.13 1.19
CA ASP A 588 -9.44 -1.27 1.71
C ASP A 588 -10.04 -2.58 1.15
N TYR A 589 -9.23 -3.64 1.19
CA TYR A 589 -9.61 -4.97 0.73
C TYR A 589 -9.34 -6.01 1.82
N THR A 590 -10.36 -6.81 2.14
CA THR A 590 -10.27 -7.96 3.05
C THR A 590 -10.75 -9.20 2.35
N ASP A 591 -10.07 -10.32 2.58
CA ASP A 591 -10.45 -11.60 2.00
C ASP A 591 -10.61 -12.64 3.11
N PHE A 592 -11.76 -13.30 3.11
CA PHE A 592 -12.14 -14.24 4.13
C PHE A 592 -11.79 -15.67 3.73
N PHE A 593 -11.78 -16.58 4.70
CA PHE A 593 -11.80 -18.01 4.50
C PHE A 593 -13.12 -18.49 5.09
N SER A 594 -14.16 -18.63 4.25
CA SER A 594 -15.56 -18.77 4.72
C SER A 594 -16.34 -19.98 4.18
N SER A 595 -15.76 -20.82 3.33
CA SER A 595 -16.41 -22.01 2.74
C SER A 595 -16.05 -23.29 3.50
N ILE A 596 -17.05 -24.11 3.86
CA ILE A 596 -16.81 -25.33 4.67
C ILE A 596 -16.09 -26.43 3.90
N TYR A 597 -16.43 -26.63 2.62
CA TYR A 597 -15.84 -27.70 1.83
C TYR A 597 -14.41 -27.37 1.46
N HIS A 598 -14.16 -26.11 1.07
CA HIS A 598 -12.81 -25.63 0.83
C HIS A 598 -11.95 -25.79 2.09
N ALA A 599 -12.48 -25.41 3.26
CA ALA A 599 -11.76 -25.61 4.51
C ALA A 599 -11.45 -27.09 4.78
N ASN A 600 -12.42 -27.98 4.64
CA ASN A 600 -12.21 -29.40 4.85
C ASN A 600 -11.16 -29.98 3.89
N ASN A 601 -11.18 -29.59 2.62
CA ASN A 601 -10.20 -30.00 1.62
C ASN A 601 -8.80 -29.53 1.98
N CYS A 602 -8.64 -28.25 2.36
CA CYS A 602 -7.38 -27.70 2.85
C CYS A 602 -6.88 -28.44 4.11
N GLY A 603 -7.78 -28.80 5.03
CA GLY A 603 -7.43 -29.63 6.20
C GLY A 603 -6.86 -31.00 5.81
N ILE A 604 -7.44 -31.65 4.80
CA ILE A 604 -6.92 -32.93 4.31
C ILE A 604 -5.58 -32.73 3.59
N LEU A 605 -5.49 -31.77 2.67
CA LEU A 605 -4.31 -31.50 1.85
C LEU A 605 -3.08 -31.13 2.68
N PHE A 606 -3.24 -30.24 3.67
CA PHE A 606 -2.11 -29.67 4.41
C PHE A 606 -1.87 -30.34 5.76
N LEU A 607 -2.91 -30.90 6.39
CA LEU A 607 -2.82 -31.44 7.76
C LEU A 607 -3.08 -32.96 7.82
N GLY A 608 -3.41 -33.58 6.68
CA GLY A 608 -3.67 -35.01 6.54
C GLY A 608 -5.05 -35.44 7.04
N SER A 609 -5.87 -34.52 7.56
CA SER A 609 -7.25 -34.80 7.98
C SER A 609 -8.06 -33.51 8.14
N LYS A 610 -9.34 -33.55 7.74
CA LYS A 610 -10.31 -32.48 8.00
C LYS A 610 -10.49 -32.17 9.48
N ASP A 611 -10.27 -33.16 10.37
CA ASP A 611 -10.44 -33.00 11.81
C ASP A 611 -9.23 -32.31 12.47
N ARG A 612 -8.16 -32.09 11.70
CA ARG A 612 -6.96 -31.35 12.13
C ARG A 612 -7.01 -29.86 11.76
N LEU A 613 -8.08 -29.39 11.12
CA LEU A 613 -8.30 -27.97 10.84
C LEU A 613 -8.13 -27.11 12.09
N TRP A 614 -7.71 -25.86 11.89
CA TRP A 614 -7.46 -24.94 12.99
C TRP A 614 -8.73 -24.70 13.84
N PRO A 615 -8.64 -24.76 15.18
CA PRO A 615 -9.82 -24.71 16.05
C PRO A 615 -10.64 -23.41 15.96
N ASN A 616 -10.04 -22.32 15.48
CA ASN A 616 -10.65 -20.99 15.36
C ASN A 616 -11.58 -20.85 14.15
N TRP A 617 -11.30 -21.55 13.05
CA TRP A 617 -12.00 -21.34 11.78
C TRP A 617 -13.53 -21.56 11.86
N ARG A 618 -13.98 -22.57 12.62
CA ARG A 618 -15.43 -22.82 12.84
C ARG A 618 -16.05 -21.91 13.91
N ARG A 619 -15.27 -21.00 14.51
CA ARG A 619 -15.68 -20.11 15.62
C ARG A 619 -15.78 -18.65 15.22
N LEU A 620 -14.95 -18.22 14.27
CA LEU A 620 -14.95 -16.87 13.72
C LEU A 620 -14.67 -16.90 12.21
N PRO A 621 -15.15 -15.90 11.45
CA PRO A 621 -14.73 -15.68 10.07
C PRO A 621 -13.24 -15.32 10.02
N VAL A 622 -12.37 -16.26 9.64
CA VAL A 622 -10.93 -16.00 9.52
C VAL A 622 -10.69 -15.18 8.25
N ALA A 623 -9.80 -14.19 8.31
CA ALA A 623 -9.52 -13.30 7.19
C ALA A 623 -8.08 -12.77 7.20
N TYR A 624 -7.67 -12.18 6.08
CA TYR A 624 -6.46 -11.36 5.96
C TYR A 624 -6.78 -10.07 5.20
N ASN A 625 -5.97 -9.03 5.38
CA ASN A 625 -6.04 -7.86 4.51
C ASN A 625 -5.34 -8.18 3.18
N GLY A 626 -5.96 -7.81 2.07
CA GLY A 626 -5.32 -7.81 0.77
C GLY A 626 -4.83 -6.42 0.39
N ARG A 627 -4.10 -6.33 -0.72
CA ARG A 627 -3.65 -5.06 -1.27
C ARG A 627 -4.70 -4.49 -2.22
N THR A 628 -5.04 -3.22 -2.07
CA THR A 628 -6.02 -2.54 -2.92
C THR A 628 -5.47 -2.23 -4.31
N SER A 629 -4.18 -1.85 -4.39
CA SER A 629 -3.54 -1.51 -5.67
C SER A 629 -3.44 -2.69 -6.63
N SER A 630 -3.41 -3.92 -6.13
CA SER A 630 -3.39 -5.11 -6.97
C SER A 630 -4.77 -5.40 -7.56
N VAL A 631 -5.86 -4.78 -7.05
CA VAL A 631 -7.22 -4.91 -7.59
C VAL A 631 -7.32 -4.22 -8.94
N VAL A 632 -7.57 -5.03 -9.98
CA VAL A 632 -7.72 -4.66 -11.37
C VAL A 632 -9.07 -5.15 -11.90
N VAL A 633 -9.51 -4.58 -13.02
CA VAL A 633 -10.77 -5.00 -13.65
C VAL A 633 -10.57 -6.30 -14.42
N SER A 634 -11.62 -7.12 -14.50
CA SER A 634 -11.67 -8.29 -15.38
C SER A 634 -11.17 -7.95 -16.80
N GLY A 635 -10.31 -8.79 -17.35
CA GLY A 635 -9.69 -8.61 -18.67
C GLY A 635 -8.31 -7.95 -18.62
N THR A 636 -7.88 -7.45 -17.46
CA THR A 636 -6.48 -7.03 -17.25
C THR A 636 -5.56 -8.25 -17.27
N PRO A 637 -4.50 -8.26 -18.10
CA PRO A 637 -3.56 -9.36 -18.12
C PRO A 637 -2.72 -9.43 -16.84
N ILE A 638 -2.51 -10.62 -16.28
CA ILE A 638 -1.70 -10.84 -15.07
C ILE A 638 -0.41 -11.61 -15.39
N HIS A 639 0.70 -11.10 -14.89
CA HIS A 639 2.02 -11.71 -15.07
C HIS A 639 2.28 -12.82 -14.06
N ARG A 640 2.99 -13.87 -14.50
CA ARG A 640 3.47 -14.92 -13.61
C ARG A 640 4.51 -14.34 -12.63
N PRO A 641 4.27 -14.44 -11.31
CA PRO A 641 5.12 -13.83 -10.29
C PRO A 641 6.46 -14.54 -10.16
N TRP A 642 7.48 -13.77 -9.82
CA TRP A 642 8.73 -14.27 -9.26
C TRP A 642 8.68 -14.21 -7.73
N GLY A 643 9.38 -15.14 -7.08
CA GLY A 643 9.50 -15.13 -5.63
C GLY A 643 10.47 -16.18 -5.13
N GLN A 644 10.64 -16.21 -3.81
CA GLN A 644 11.44 -17.25 -3.16
C GLN A 644 10.59 -18.52 -2.97
N LEU A 645 11.13 -19.67 -3.37
CA LEU A 645 10.45 -20.96 -3.24
C LEU A 645 11.43 -22.07 -2.85
N ILE A 646 10.92 -23.08 -2.14
CA ILE A 646 11.65 -24.31 -1.83
C ILE A 646 11.24 -25.40 -2.80
N THR A 647 12.22 -26.11 -3.36
CA THR A 647 11.99 -27.32 -4.17
C THR A 647 12.01 -28.56 -3.28
N ASP A 648 11.32 -29.64 -3.68
CA ASP A 648 11.04 -30.82 -2.84
C ASP A 648 12.28 -31.60 -2.31
N ASN A 649 13.51 -31.14 -2.59
CA ASN A 649 14.76 -31.74 -2.09
C ASN A 649 15.84 -30.69 -1.71
N ALA A 650 15.54 -29.39 -1.67
CA ALA A 650 16.52 -28.35 -1.37
C ALA A 650 16.44 -27.89 0.09
N GLU A 651 17.60 -27.74 0.74
CA GLU A 651 17.71 -27.14 2.09
C GLU A 651 17.62 -25.61 2.03
N GLU A 652 17.91 -25.00 0.88
CA GLU A 652 17.91 -23.56 0.65
C GLU A 652 16.84 -23.14 -0.37
N PRO A 653 16.24 -21.96 -0.21
CA PRO A 653 15.29 -21.43 -1.19
C PRO A 653 16.01 -20.94 -2.46
N ILE A 654 15.28 -20.93 -3.57
CA ILE A 654 15.70 -20.28 -4.82
C ILE A 654 14.78 -19.12 -5.15
N PHE A 655 15.25 -18.17 -5.95
CA PHE A 655 14.40 -17.11 -6.52
C PHE A 655 14.06 -17.46 -7.97
N SER A 656 12.77 -17.74 -8.24
CA SER A 656 12.33 -18.20 -9.57
C SER A 656 10.87 -17.84 -9.83
N GLN A 657 10.41 -17.99 -11.07
CA GLN A 657 8.99 -17.89 -11.41
C GLN A 657 8.21 -19.03 -10.79
N SER A 658 7.03 -18.71 -10.28
CA SER A 658 6.11 -19.70 -9.73
C SER A 658 5.66 -20.70 -10.80
N LYS A 659 5.67 -21.99 -10.45
CA LYS A 659 5.15 -23.08 -11.28
C LYS A 659 3.74 -23.51 -10.86
N CYS A 660 3.28 -23.04 -9.71
CA CYS A 660 2.04 -23.48 -9.07
C CYS A 660 1.02 -22.35 -8.98
N ILE A 661 0.63 -21.84 -10.15
CA ILE A 661 -0.32 -20.74 -10.33
C ILE A 661 -1.75 -21.27 -10.24
N ASP A 662 -2.39 -21.00 -9.10
CA ASP A 662 -3.71 -21.51 -8.75
C ASP A 662 -4.85 -20.57 -9.17
N THR A 663 -6.08 -21.05 -9.32
CA THR A 663 -7.27 -20.19 -9.44
C THR A 663 -8.16 -20.37 -8.21
N GLU A 664 -8.97 -19.39 -7.84
CA GLU A 664 -9.87 -19.49 -6.67
C GLU A 664 -11.26 -18.94 -7.06
N LEU A 665 -12.25 -19.82 -7.22
CA LEU A 665 -13.65 -19.44 -7.51
C LEU A 665 -14.24 -18.68 -6.33
N GLU A 666 -14.43 -17.37 -6.49
CA GLU A 666 -14.79 -16.48 -5.40
C GLU A 666 -15.87 -15.46 -5.77
N MET A 667 -16.55 -14.95 -4.75
CA MET A 667 -17.38 -13.76 -4.87
C MET A 667 -16.86 -12.68 -3.92
N ALA A 668 -17.17 -11.44 -4.21
CA ALA A 668 -16.88 -10.33 -3.30
C ALA A 668 -18.09 -9.44 -3.16
N PHE A 669 -18.13 -8.63 -2.11
CA PHE A 669 -19.17 -7.64 -1.91
C PHE A 669 -18.58 -6.29 -1.52
N PHE A 670 -19.28 -5.23 -1.94
CA PHE A 670 -18.92 -3.86 -1.62
C PHE A 670 -19.68 -3.37 -0.38
N ILE A 671 -18.96 -2.66 0.47
CA ILE A 671 -19.56 -1.90 1.56
C ILE A 671 -20.20 -0.64 1.00
N GLY A 672 -21.40 -0.33 1.48
CA GLY A 672 -22.14 0.89 1.21
C GLY A 672 -22.50 1.64 2.49
N GLY A 673 -23.26 2.72 2.33
CA GLY A 673 -23.70 3.62 3.38
C GLY A 673 -22.61 4.58 3.86
N PRO A 674 -22.95 5.46 4.82
CA PRO A 674 -22.00 6.42 5.39
C PRO A 674 -20.78 5.72 6.03
N PRO A 675 -19.59 6.33 5.99
CA PRO A 675 -18.41 5.76 6.63
C PRO A 675 -18.62 5.67 8.15
N THR A 676 -18.14 4.58 8.75
CA THR A 676 -18.12 4.48 10.22
C THR A 676 -16.96 5.26 10.80
N GLN A 677 -17.12 5.72 12.03
CA GLN A 677 -16.00 6.28 12.80
C GLN A 677 -15.12 5.17 13.35
N LEU A 678 -13.86 5.49 13.65
CA LEU A 678 -12.96 4.57 14.34
C LEU A 678 -13.53 4.23 15.73
N GLY A 679 -13.58 2.94 16.06
CA GLY A 679 -14.18 2.42 17.28
C GLY A 679 -15.66 2.04 17.17
N GLU A 680 -16.35 2.40 16.08
CA GLU A 680 -17.71 1.95 15.81
C GLU A 680 -17.76 0.50 15.33
N THR A 681 -18.86 -0.18 15.60
CA THR A 681 -19.07 -1.59 15.24
C THR A 681 -20.37 -1.75 14.46
N VAL A 682 -20.44 -2.66 13.50
CA VAL A 682 -21.68 -3.02 12.79
C VAL A 682 -22.23 -4.32 13.38
N PRO A 683 -23.37 -4.30 14.11
CA PRO A 683 -23.99 -5.53 14.60
C PRO A 683 -24.45 -6.42 13.43
N VAL A 684 -24.44 -7.74 13.65
CA VAL A 684 -24.83 -8.72 12.62
C VAL A 684 -26.25 -8.46 12.10
N GLU A 685 -27.16 -7.99 12.94
CA GLU A 685 -28.56 -7.71 12.59
C GLU A 685 -28.74 -6.52 11.64
N LYS A 686 -27.73 -5.66 11.50
CA LYS A 686 -27.75 -4.46 10.63
C LYS A 686 -26.73 -4.52 9.50
N ALA A 687 -25.97 -5.61 9.40
CA ALA A 687 -24.92 -5.73 8.41
C ALA A 687 -25.44 -5.63 6.97
N ASP A 688 -26.68 -6.07 6.71
CA ASP A 688 -27.31 -5.99 5.39
C ASP A 688 -27.68 -4.55 4.96
N GLU A 689 -27.76 -3.59 5.90
CA GLU A 689 -27.88 -2.16 5.57
C GLU A 689 -26.58 -1.58 5.01
N ARG A 690 -25.45 -2.28 5.23
CA ARG A 690 -24.10 -1.85 4.87
C ARG A 690 -23.49 -2.63 3.72
N ILE A 691 -24.16 -3.66 3.21
CA ILE A 691 -23.73 -4.44 2.06
C ILE A 691 -24.48 -3.93 0.83
N PHE A 692 -23.76 -3.27 -0.09
CA PHE A 692 -24.35 -2.65 -1.28
C PHE A 692 -24.76 -3.70 -2.33
N GLY A 693 -23.82 -4.58 -2.66
CA GLY A 693 -24.02 -5.57 -3.71
C GLY A 693 -22.83 -6.50 -3.85
N MET A 694 -23.05 -7.60 -4.55
CA MET A 694 -22.06 -8.61 -4.86
C MET A 694 -21.50 -8.38 -6.25
N VAL A 695 -20.21 -8.65 -6.40
CA VAL A 695 -19.56 -8.85 -7.68
C VAL A 695 -19.15 -10.30 -7.80
N LEU A 696 -19.16 -10.82 -9.02
CA LEU A 696 -18.20 -11.88 -9.27
C LEU A 696 -16.84 -11.29 -9.02
N LYS A 697 -16.08 -12.01 -8.23
CA LYS A 697 -14.66 -11.86 -8.17
C LYS A 697 -14.21 -12.94 -9.17
N PRO A 698 -14.12 -12.68 -10.50
CA PRO A 698 -13.41 -13.50 -11.48
C PRO A 698 -11.94 -13.54 -11.11
N TYR A 699 -11.71 -13.96 -9.90
CA TYR A 699 -10.46 -14.09 -9.29
C TYR A 699 -10.05 -15.48 -9.71
N LEU A 700 -8.97 -15.55 -10.46
CA LEU A 700 -7.93 -16.33 -9.86
C LEU A 700 -7.53 -15.53 -8.61
N VAL A 701 -7.65 -16.07 -7.40
CA VAL A 701 -6.52 -15.77 -6.51
C VAL A 701 -5.47 -16.61 -7.18
N LEU A 702 -4.75 -15.98 -8.12
CA LEU A 702 -3.49 -16.50 -8.54
C LEU A 702 -2.69 -16.52 -7.28
N SER A 703 -2.72 -17.69 -6.69
CA SER A 703 -1.87 -18.00 -5.57
C SER A 703 -0.69 -18.66 -6.22
N ALA A 704 0.46 -18.03 -6.13
CA ALA A 704 1.70 -18.73 -6.38
C ALA A 704 1.92 -19.66 -5.18
N ARG A 705 1.36 -20.87 -5.22
CA ARG A 705 1.28 -21.75 -4.04
C ARG A 705 2.65 -22.19 -3.54
N ASP A 706 3.62 -22.29 -4.44
CA ASP A 706 5.03 -22.55 -4.12
C ASP A 706 5.69 -21.38 -3.38
N ILE A 707 5.45 -20.13 -3.82
CA ILE A 707 5.89 -18.92 -3.12
C ILE A 707 5.17 -18.81 -1.76
N GLN A 708 3.84 -18.92 -1.75
CA GLN A 708 3.02 -18.83 -0.55
C GLN A 708 3.41 -19.88 0.50
N LYS A 709 3.72 -21.11 0.08
CA LYS A 709 4.18 -22.20 0.97
C LYS A 709 5.45 -21.82 1.74
N TRP A 710 6.35 -21.07 1.11
CA TRP A 710 7.58 -20.61 1.76
C TRP A 710 7.38 -19.37 2.64
N GLU A 711 6.51 -18.44 2.22
CA GLU A 711 6.31 -17.16 2.92
C GLU A 711 5.33 -17.23 4.09
N SER A 712 4.30 -18.08 4.02
CA SER A 712 3.12 -18.04 4.91
C SER A 712 3.39 -18.29 6.40
N ILE A 713 4.62 -18.63 6.75
CA ILE A 713 5.04 -18.96 8.10
C ILE A 713 5.77 -17.75 8.70
N PRO A 714 5.27 -17.07 9.77
CA PRO A 714 4.02 -17.25 10.52
C PRO A 714 2.94 -16.20 10.23
N LEU A 715 3.14 -15.28 9.27
CA LEU A 715 2.32 -14.06 9.10
C LEU A 715 1.25 -14.16 7.99
N GLY A 716 0.98 -15.34 7.45
CA GLY A 716 -0.05 -15.52 6.43
C GLY A 716 0.40 -15.15 5.02
N PRO A 717 -0.54 -15.08 4.05
CA PRO A 717 -0.20 -14.82 2.65
C PRO A 717 0.32 -13.38 2.44
N PHE A 718 1.44 -13.25 1.71
CA PHE A 718 2.01 -11.97 1.29
C PHE A 718 2.20 -11.95 -0.23
N LEU A 719 3.40 -12.18 -0.76
CA LEU A 719 3.66 -12.10 -2.21
C LEU A 719 2.95 -13.20 -2.98
N GLY A 720 2.69 -14.33 -2.34
CA GLY A 720 1.88 -15.40 -2.93
C GLY A 720 0.47 -14.98 -3.37
N LYS A 721 -0.06 -13.82 -2.96
CA LYS A 721 -1.43 -13.37 -3.30
C LYS A 721 -1.53 -11.90 -3.80
N SER A 722 -0.44 -11.13 -3.85
CA SER A 722 -0.48 -9.67 -4.11
C SER A 722 -0.10 -9.24 -5.54
N PHE A 723 0.04 -10.17 -6.49
CA PHE A 723 0.52 -9.89 -7.85
C PHE A 723 -0.58 -9.73 -8.91
N GLY A 724 -1.85 -9.72 -8.52
CA GLY A 724 -2.95 -9.50 -9.47
C GLY A 724 -4.30 -9.91 -8.92
N THR A 725 -5.24 -8.96 -8.93
CA THR A 725 -6.53 -9.11 -8.29
C THR A 725 -7.70 -8.71 -9.19
N THR A 726 -8.34 -9.61 -9.95
CA THR A 726 -9.40 -9.25 -10.92
C THR A 726 -10.84 -9.28 -10.39
N ILE A 727 -11.58 -8.16 -10.47
CA ILE A 727 -13.03 -8.14 -10.17
C ILE A 727 -13.90 -7.85 -11.41
N SER A 728 -15.13 -8.37 -11.41
CA SER A 728 -16.11 -8.05 -12.45
C SER A 728 -16.41 -6.55 -12.39
N PRO A 729 -16.54 -5.87 -13.54
CA PRO A 729 -16.98 -4.48 -13.56
C PRO A 729 -18.45 -4.31 -13.16
N TRP A 730 -19.22 -5.41 -13.10
CA TRP A 730 -20.65 -5.38 -12.79
C TRP A 730 -20.94 -5.74 -11.33
N ILE A 731 -21.66 -4.84 -10.64
CA ILE A 731 -22.20 -5.08 -9.30
C ILE A 731 -23.67 -5.46 -9.38
N VAL A 732 -24.03 -6.60 -8.80
CA VAL A 732 -25.41 -6.99 -8.55
C VAL A 732 -25.80 -6.55 -7.14
N THR A 733 -26.73 -5.60 -7.05
CA THR A 733 -27.24 -5.07 -5.78
C THR A 733 -27.91 -6.15 -4.93
N MET A 734 -27.82 -6.06 -3.60
CA MET A 734 -28.45 -7.05 -2.71
C MET A 734 -29.96 -7.19 -2.92
N ASP A 735 -30.68 -6.10 -3.21
CA ASP A 735 -32.12 -6.15 -3.48
C ASP A 735 -32.47 -6.91 -4.78
N ALA A 736 -31.52 -7.10 -5.70
CA ALA A 736 -31.70 -7.96 -6.87
C ALA A 736 -31.56 -9.45 -6.54
N LEU A 737 -30.88 -9.79 -5.44
CA LEU A 737 -30.60 -11.17 -5.03
C LEU A 737 -31.62 -11.76 -4.04
N ILE A 738 -32.47 -10.92 -3.45
CA ILE A 738 -33.54 -11.34 -2.53
C ILE A 738 -34.36 -12.54 -3.03
N PRO A 739 -34.77 -12.63 -4.31
CA PRO A 739 -35.54 -13.78 -4.81
C PRO A 739 -34.81 -15.12 -4.76
N PHE A 740 -33.48 -15.11 -4.59
CA PHE A 740 -32.62 -16.30 -4.59
C PHE A 740 -32.08 -16.64 -3.19
N LEU A 741 -32.67 -16.06 -2.15
CA LEU A 741 -32.34 -16.38 -0.76
C LEU A 741 -32.61 -17.85 -0.46
N VAL A 742 -31.67 -18.48 0.24
CA VAL A 742 -31.78 -19.83 0.79
C VAL A 742 -31.38 -19.84 2.26
N ASP A 743 -31.79 -20.88 2.97
CA ASP A 743 -31.43 -21.06 4.38
C ASP A 743 -29.91 -21.07 4.58
N ASN A 744 -29.48 -20.52 5.72
CA ASN A 744 -28.08 -20.54 6.10
C ASN A 744 -27.63 -21.98 6.38
N MET A 745 -26.37 -22.27 6.04
CA MET A 745 -25.74 -23.52 6.43
C MET A 745 -25.77 -23.70 7.95
N LYS A 746 -26.10 -24.91 8.43
CA LYS A 746 -26.11 -25.19 9.86
C LYS A 746 -24.69 -25.13 10.41
N GLN A 747 -24.44 -24.18 11.32
CA GLN A 747 -23.14 -23.97 11.93
C GLN A 747 -22.98 -24.87 13.17
N SER A 748 -21.89 -25.62 13.23
CA SER A 748 -21.53 -26.46 14.36
C SER A 748 -20.03 -26.35 14.61
N PRO A 749 -19.63 -25.80 15.78
CA PRO A 749 -20.47 -25.37 16.90
C PRO A 749 -21.28 -24.10 16.61
N GLU A 750 -22.31 -23.85 17.42
CA GLU A 750 -23.11 -22.63 17.34
C GLU A 750 -22.22 -21.37 17.45
N PRO A 751 -22.45 -20.33 16.64
CA PRO A 751 -21.75 -19.06 16.74
C PRO A 751 -21.95 -18.38 18.10
N LEU A 752 -20.97 -17.58 18.52
CA LEU A 752 -21.15 -16.68 19.65
C LEU A 752 -22.23 -15.64 19.34
N ARG A 753 -22.87 -15.12 20.38
CA ARG A 753 -24.04 -14.22 20.29
C ARG A 753 -23.88 -13.05 19.29
N TYR A 754 -22.69 -12.44 19.20
CA TYR A 754 -22.45 -11.29 18.32
C TYR A 754 -22.45 -11.64 16.81
N LEU A 755 -22.37 -12.92 16.46
CA LEU A 755 -22.47 -13.44 15.09
C LEU A 755 -23.74 -14.27 14.85
N LYS A 756 -24.56 -14.48 15.88
CA LYS A 756 -25.76 -15.31 15.76
C LYS A 756 -26.87 -14.51 15.10
N HIS A 757 -27.45 -15.05 14.04
CA HIS A 757 -28.67 -14.53 13.41
C HIS A 757 -29.45 -15.70 12.81
N ASP A 758 -30.78 -15.59 12.76
CA ASP A 758 -31.67 -16.67 12.34
C ASP A 758 -32.29 -16.43 10.95
N ASP A 759 -32.15 -15.23 10.39
CA ASP A 759 -32.67 -14.90 9.06
C ASP A 759 -31.81 -15.49 7.94
N ALA A 760 -32.46 -16.07 6.92
CA ALA A 760 -31.82 -16.56 5.71
C ALA A 760 -31.03 -15.43 5.03
N TYR A 761 -29.73 -15.63 4.84
CA TYR A 761 -28.83 -14.68 4.19
C TYR A 761 -27.72 -15.39 3.41
N ASN A 762 -28.12 -16.46 2.75
CA ASN A 762 -27.31 -17.19 1.79
C ASN A 762 -28.06 -17.22 0.45
N PHE A 763 -27.37 -17.52 -0.66
CA PHE A 763 -27.94 -17.33 -1.99
C PHE A 763 -27.70 -18.54 -2.89
N ASP A 764 -28.73 -18.95 -3.64
CA ASP A 764 -28.60 -19.95 -4.70
C ASP A 764 -28.07 -19.28 -5.97
N ILE A 765 -26.75 -19.13 -6.01
CA ILE A 765 -26.02 -18.58 -7.16
C ILE A 765 -25.16 -19.71 -7.71
N ASN A 766 -25.48 -20.18 -8.92
CA ASN A 766 -24.68 -21.16 -9.63
C ASN A 766 -23.41 -20.50 -10.11
N LEU A 767 -22.28 -21.14 -9.87
CA LEU A 767 -20.96 -20.63 -10.20
C LEU A 767 -20.25 -21.63 -11.11
N GLU A 768 -19.68 -21.15 -12.21
CA GLU A 768 -18.85 -21.95 -13.11
C GLU A 768 -17.47 -21.32 -13.24
N LEU A 769 -16.45 -22.18 -13.27
CA LEU A 769 -15.07 -21.83 -13.58
C LEU A 769 -14.67 -22.59 -14.84
N ALA A 770 -14.22 -21.85 -15.86
CA ALA A 770 -13.72 -22.38 -17.11
C ALA A 770 -12.31 -21.89 -17.41
N ILE A 771 -11.56 -22.72 -18.14
CA ILE A 771 -10.24 -22.39 -18.65
C ILE A 771 -10.28 -22.50 -20.17
N LYS A 772 -9.83 -21.46 -20.85
CA LYS A 772 -9.60 -21.44 -22.29
C LYS A 772 -8.10 -21.48 -22.54
N PRO A 773 -7.56 -22.63 -22.99
CA PRO A 773 -6.14 -22.73 -23.31
C PRO A 773 -5.71 -21.72 -24.37
N ALA A 774 -4.47 -21.25 -24.31
CA ALA A 774 -3.91 -20.25 -25.23
C ALA A 774 -4.14 -20.57 -26.73
N ALA A 775 -4.04 -21.84 -27.12
CA ALA A 775 -4.21 -22.30 -28.49
C ALA A 775 -5.68 -22.62 -28.87
N SER A 776 -6.63 -22.44 -27.95
CA SER A 776 -8.04 -22.77 -28.12
C SER A 776 -8.88 -21.52 -28.35
N THR A 777 -9.90 -21.65 -29.20
CA THR A 777 -10.97 -20.64 -29.33
C THR A 777 -12.15 -20.91 -28.41
N ILE A 778 -12.18 -22.06 -27.73
CA ILE A 778 -13.26 -22.55 -26.89
C ILE A 778 -12.76 -22.72 -25.45
N ASP A 779 -13.57 -22.28 -24.49
CA ASP A 779 -13.33 -22.49 -23.07
C ASP A 779 -13.92 -23.82 -22.56
N HIS A 780 -13.29 -24.38 -21.52
CA HIS A 780 -13.68 -25.65 -20.93
C HIS A 780 -13.97 -25.48 -19.44
N VAL A 781 -15.21 -25.79 -19.04
CA VAL A 781 -15.61 -25.76 -17.63
C VAL A 781 -14.88 -26.85 -16.85
N VAL A 782 -14.14 -26.44 -15.83
CA VAL A 782 -13.38 -27.33 -14.92
C VAL A 782 -14.05 -27.48 -13.55
N CYS A 783 -14.90 -26.52 -13.15
CA CYS A 783 -15.64 -26.59 -11.90
C CYS A 783 -17.04 -25.98 -12.03
N ARG A 784 -18.03 -26.61 -11.38
CA ARG A 784 -19.37 -26.09 -11.12
C ARG A 784 -19.67 -26.14 -9.64
N SER A 785 -19.85 -24.98 -9.01
CA SER A 785 -20.13 -24.84 -7.59
C SER A 785 -21.35 -23.96 -7.36
N ASN A 786 -21.62 -23.61 -6.10
CA ASN A 786 -22.72 -22.73 -5.75
C ASN A 786 -22.39 -21.91 -4.49
N TYR A 787 -22.80 -20.64 -4.49
CA TYR A 787 -22.58 -19.75 -3.35
C TYR A 787 -23.23 -20.24 -2.06
N LYS A 788 -24.30 -21.06 -2.12
CA LYS A 788 -24.96 -21.59 -0.93
C LYS A 788 -24.07 -22.44 -0.01
N TYR A 789 -22.88 -22.84 -0.47
CA TYR A 789 -21.92 -23.59 0.33
C TYR A 789 -21.10 -22.74 1.32
N MET A 790 -21.34 -21.42 1.37
CA MET A 790 -20.74 -20.53 2.37
C MET A 790 -21.14 -20.94 3.80
N TYR A 791 -20.15 -21.12 4.67
CA TYR A 791 -20.35 -21.41 6.09
C TYR A 791 -20.60 -20.14 6.90
N TRP A 792 -19.84 -19.07 6.63
CA TRP A 792 -20.03 -17.75 7.24
C TRP A 792 -20.75 -16.83 6.26
N THR A 793 -21.88 -16.26 6.67
CA THR A 793 -22.66 -15.31 5.85
C THR A 793 -21.91 -13.98 5.73
N MET A 794 -22.22 -13.16 4.70
CA MET A 794 -21.65 -11.82 4.57
C MET A 794 -21.98 -10.92 5.78
N LYS A 795 -23.15 -11.12 6.42
CA LYS A 795 -23.51 -10.42 7.66
C LYS A 795 -22.52 -10.74 8.78
N GLN A 796 -22.19 -12.02 8.95
CA GLN A 796 -21.24 -12.47 9.96
C GLN A 796 -19.82 -11.98 9.67
N GLN A 797 -19.38 -12.03 8.40
CA GLN A 797 -18.07 -11.53 7.97
C GLN A 797 -17.91 -10.04 8.31
N LEU A 798 -18.90 -9.20 7.96
CA LEU A 798 -18.87 -7.77 8.25
C LEU A 798 -18.96 -7.45 9.75
N ALA A 799 -19.83 -8.15 10.47
CA ALA A 799 -19.97 -7.96 11.92
C ALA A 799 -18.69 -8.35 12.66
N HIS A 800 -18.01 -9.41 12.22
CA HIS A 800 -16.72 -9.78 12.78
C HIS A 800 -15.65 -8.74 12.44
N HIS A 801 -15.53 -8.34 11.16
CA HIS A 801 -14.55 -7.36 10.70
C HIS A 801 -14.56 -6.08 11.54
N THR A 802 -15.75 -5.58 11.87
CA THR A 802 -15.90 -4.32 12.63
C THR A 802 -15.89 -4.51 14.14
N SER A 803 -15.84 -5.75 14.64
CA SER A 803 -16.02 -6.04 16.08
C SER A 803 -14.94 -5.44 16.99
N ASN A 804 -13.73 -5.23 16.46
CA ASN A 804 -12.62 -4.56 17.15
C ASN A 804 -12.69 -3.03 17.09
N GLY A 805 -13.64 -2.46 16.35
CA GLY A 805 -13.74 -1.02 16.10
C GLY A 805 -13.03 -0.55 14.83
N CYS A 806 -12.55 -1.45 13.96
CA CYS A 806 -12.03 -1.10 12.64
C CYS A 806 -13.13 -0.43 11.80
N ASN A 807 -12.82 0.72 11.23
CA ASN A 807 -13.76 1.49 10.42
C ASN A 807 -13.90 0.92 9.00
N ILE A 808 -15.06 1.19 8.41
CA ILE A 808 -15.40 0.81 7.04
C ILE A 808 -16.00 2.00 6.29
N ARG A 809 -15.83 2.04 4.97
CA ARG A 809 -16.32 3.11 4.09
C ARG A 809 -16.94 2.54 2.82
N ALA A 810 -17.76 3.36 2.17
CA ALA A 810 -18.35 3.01 0.88
C ALA A 810 -17.24 2.73 -0.15
N GLY A 811 -17.32 1.56 -0.79
CA GLY A 811 -16.31 1.08 -1.74
C GLY A 811 -15.23 0.17 -1.15
N ASP A 812 -15.20 -0.08 0.16
CA ASP A 812 -14.38 -1.18 0.71
C ASP A 812 -14.86 -2.53 0.15
N LEU A 813 -13.92 -3.40 -0.18
CA LEU A 813 -14.16 -4.69 -0.82
C LEU A 813 -13.94 -5.85 0.17
N MET A 814 -14.89 -6.77 0.23
CA MET A 814 -14.80 -7.99 1.05
C MET A 814 -14.95 -9.24 0.18
N GLY A 815 -13.89 -10.03 0.06
CA GLY A 815 -13.86 -11.30 -0.66
C GLY A 815 -14.31 -12.48 0.21
N SER A 816 -15.07 -13.41 -0.36
CA SER A 816 -15.64 -14.54 0.38
C SER A 816 -14.62 -15.59 0.80
N GLY A 817 -13.47 -15.64 0.13
CA GLY A 817 -12.65 -16.84 0.04
C GLY A 817 -13.20 -17.87 -0.93
N THR A 818 -12.36 -18.86 -1.28
CA THR A 818 -12.65 -19.89 -2.28
C THR A 818 -13.93 -20.66 -1.96
N ILE A 819 -14.82 -20.78 -2.95
CA ILE A 819 -16.12 -21.43 -2.85
C ILE A 819 -16.04 -22.83 -3.46
N SER A 820 -16.13 -23.86 -2.61
CA SER A 820 -16.13 -25.27 -3.02
C SER A 820 -17.42 -25.94 -2.56
N GLY A 821 -17.86 -26.94 -3.32
CA GLY A 821 -18.97 -27.80 -2.97
C GLY A 821 -18.55 -29.19 -2.49
N PRO A 822 -19.52 -30.09 -2.25
CA PRO A 822 -19.30 -31.42 -1.68
C PRO A 822 -18.62 -32.43 -2.63
N GLU A 823 -18.63 -32.18 -3.94
CA GLU A 823 -18.16 -33.11 -4.97
C GLU A 823 -16.88 -32.60 -5.65
N GLU A 824 -16.04 -33.49 -6.17
CA GLU A 824 -14.74 -33.13 -6.79
C GLU A 824 -14.90 -32.13 -7.96
N GLY A 825 -15.96 -32.29 -8.78
CA GLY A 825 -16.28 -31.34 -9.86
C GLY A 825 -16.79 -29.97 -9.39
N SER A 826 -16.94 -29.77 -8.08
CA SER A 826 -17.37 -28.52 -7.45
C SER A 826 -16.27 -27.86 -6.61
N PHE A 827 -15.04 -28.34 -6.70
CA PHE A 827 -13.90 -27.75 -6.00
C PHE A 827 -13.47 -26.43 -6.65
N GLY A 828 -13.44 -25.36 -5.86
CA GLY A 828 -13.31 -24.01 -6.34
C GLY A 828 -11.90 -23.60 -6.77
N SER A 829 -10.88 -24.44 -6.59
CA SER A 829 -9.49 -24.08 -6.92
C SER A 829 -8.74 -25.17 -7.68
N MET A 830 -7.70 -24.78 -8.46
CA MET A 830 -6.79 -25.76 -9.07
C MET A 830 -6.02 -26.53 -8.00
N LEU A 831 -5.72 -25.92 -6.84
CA LEU A 831 -5.18 -26.61 -5.68
C LEU A 831 -6.05 -27.80 -5.27
N GLU A 832 -7.36 -27.63 -5.19
CA GLU A 832 -8.26 -28.72 -4.82
C GLU A 832 -8.49 -29.70 -5.99
N LEU A 833 -8.73 -29.20 -7.20
CA LEU A 833 -9.00 -30.02 -8.40
C LEU A 833 -7.81 -30.92 -8.76
N SER A 834 -6.59 -30.39 -8.69
CA SER A 834 -5.35 -31.15 -8.93
C SER A 834 -4.83 -31.86 -7.69
N TRP A 835 -5.46 -31.67 -6.53
CA TRP A 835 -5.00 -32.19 -5.25
C TRP A 835 -3.54 -31.82 -4.96
N ASN A 836 -3.27 -30.51 -4.98
CA ASN A 836 -1.95 -29.88 -4.86
C ASN A 836 -0.93 -30.41 -5.89
N GLY A 837 -1.37 -30.51 -7.15
CA GLY A 837 -0.56 -31.00 -8.27
C GLY A 837 -0.31 -32.51 -8.29
N ALA A 838 -0.92 -33.29 -7.39
CA ALA A 838 -0.80 -34.75 -7.38
C ALA A 838 -1.60 -35.43 -8.50
N LYS A 839 -2.68 -34.80 -8.95
CA LYS A 839 -3.57 -35.24 -10.04
C LYS A 839 -3.54 -34.25 -11.19
N SER A 840 -3.90 -34.71 -12.38
CA SER A 840 -4.11 -33.85 -13.55
C SER A 840 -5.60 -33.58 -13.76
N VAL A 841 -5.93 -32.34 -14.09
CA VAL A 841 -7.28 -31.85 -14.43
C VAL A 841 -7.40 -31.80 -15.95
N LYS A 842 -8.49 -32.34 -16.50
CA LYS A 842 -8.75 -32.31 -17.95
C LYS A 842 -9.29 -30.95 -18.40
N VAL A 843 -8.68 -30.37 -19.42
CA VAL A 843 -9.09 -29.10 -20.05
C VAL A 843 -9.10 -29.30 -21.56
N GLY A 844 -10.28 -29.61 -22.11
CA GLY A 844 -10.40 -30.04 -23.51
C GLY A 844 -9.64 -31.35 -23.75
N ASP A 845 -8.76 -31.35 -24.75
CA ASP A 845 -7.87 -32.48 -25.07
C ASP A 845 -6.54 -32.46 -24.30
N GLN A 846 -6.31 -31.40 -23.51
CA GLN A 846 -5.11 -31.22 -22.71
C GLN A 846 -5.37 -31.54 -21.24
N THR A 847 -4.29 -31.65 -20.46
CA THR A 847 -4.39 -31.79 -19.01
C THR A 847 -3.47 -30.80 -18.32
N ARG A 848 -3.94 -30.22 -17.21
CA ARG A 848 -3.25 -29.21 -16.42
C ARG A 848 -3.15 -29.65 -14.96
N LYS A 849 -2.15 -29.17 -14.24
CA LYS A 849 -2.10 -29.24 -12.76
C LYS A 849 -2.39 -27.88 -12.13
N PHE A 850 -1.88 -26.84 -12.76
CA PHE A 850 -2.03 -25.44 -12.42
C PHE A 850 -2.23 -24.66 -13.73
N ILE A 851 -2.53 -23.38 -13.63
CA ILE A 851 -2.76 -22.52 -14.79
C ILE A 851 -1.46 -22.29 -15.56
N GLU A 852 -1.54 -22.46 -16.87
CA GLU A 852 -0.42 -22.23 -17.79
C GLU A 852 -0.44 -20.80 -18.35
N ASP A 853 0.67 -20.43 -18.96
CA ASP A 853 0.81 -19.12 -19.57
C ASP A 853 -0.10 -18.96 -20.78
N ASN A 854 -0.71 -17.78 -20.92
CA ASN A 854 -1.68 -17.41 -21.95
C ASN A 854 -3.03 -18.14 -21.86
N ASP A 855 -3.30 -18.87 -20.78
CA ASP A 855 -4.64 -19.37 -20.48
C ASP A 855 -5.57 -18.19 -20.12
N GLU A 856 -6.81 -18.20 -20.64
CA GLU A 856 -7.88 -17.34 -20.13
C GLU A 856 -8.70 -18.11 -19.10
N VAL A 857 -8.98 -17.48 -17.97
CA VAL A 857 -9.79 -18.05 -16.89
C VAL A 857 -11.08 -17.25 -16.76
N ILE A 858 -12.19 -17.95 -16.89
CA ILE A 858 -13.51 -17.36 -17.07
C ILE A 858 -14.39 -17.83 -15.93
N LEU A 859 -14.99 -16.89 -15.21
CA LEU A 859 -15.89 -17.17 -14.09
C LEU A 859 -17.28 -16.66 -14.45
N ARG A 860 -18.26 -17.55 -14.35
CA ARG A 860 -19.66 -17.24 -14.64
C ARG A 860 -20.50 -17.48 -13.40
N GLY A 861 -21.46 -16.61 -13.17
CA GLY A 861 -22.38 -16.67 -12.06
C GLY A 861 -23.80 -16.44 -12.55
N ASN A 862 -24.75 -17.28 -12.19
CA ASN A 862 -26.14 -17.01 -12.53
C ASN A 862 -27.10 -17.58 -11.49
N SER A 863 -28.25 -16.92 -11.40
CA SER A 863 -29.43 -17.43 -10.71
C SER A 863 -30.63 -17.27 -11.64
N LEU A 864 -31.44 -18.33 -11.77
CA LEU A 864 -32.54 -18.39 -12.72
C LEU A 864 -33.89 -18.56 -12.01
N LEU A 865 -34.90 -17.81 -12.43
CA LEU A 865 -36.32 -18.04 -12.16
C LEU A 865 -37.04 -18.35 -13.48
N VAL A 866 -38.26 -18.88 -13.38
CA VAL A 866 -39.11 -19.23 -14.54
C VAL A 866 -39.36 -18.04 -15.48
N ASP A 867 -39.41 -16.80 -14.94
CA ASP A 867 -39.72 -15.57 -15.69
C ASP A 867 -38.54 -14.57 -15.80
N GLY A 868 -37.29 -15.01 -15.54
CA GLY A 868 -36.10 -14.18 -15.64
C GLY A 868 -34.97 -14.56 -14.67
N GLY A 869 -33.75 -14.07 -14.91
CA GLY A 869 -32.58 -14.41 -14.10
C GLY A 869 -31.66 -13.22 -13.80
N VAL A 870 -30.74 -13.43 -12.88
CA VAL A 870 -29.62 -12.51 -12.61
C VAL A 870 -28.34 -13.19 -13.08
N ASN A 871 -27.59 -12.50 -13.92
CA ASN A 871 -26.29 -12.95 -14.39
C ASN A 871 -25.20 -12.09 -13.79
N PHE A 872 -24.09 -12.74 -13.52
CA PHE A 872 -22.81 -12.15 -13.25
C PHE A 872 -21.87 -12.74 -14.31
N ASP A 873 -21.20 -11.89 -15.09
CA ASP A 873 -20.21 -12.36 -16.06
C ASP A 873 -18.89 -11.64 -15.85
N ALA A 874 -17.80 -12.37 -16.12
CA ALA A 874 -16.45 -11.88 -16.00
C ALA A 874 -15.39 -12.82 -16.63
N MET A 875 -14.44 -12.22 -17.34
CA MET A 875 -13.33 -12.90 -18.04
C MET A 875 -11.97 -12.37 -17.58
N ALA A 876 -11.00 -13.23 -17.29
CA ALA A 876 -9.61 -12.85 -16.99
C ALA A 876 -8.63 -13.62 -17.88
N SER A 877 -7.48 -13.04 -18.22
CA SER A 877 -6.43 -13.71 -19.02
C SER A 877 -5.08 -13.67 -18.31
N VAL A 878 -4.36 -14.79 -18.32
CA VAL A 878 -2.98 -14.89 -17.81
C VAL A 878 -2.06 -14.69 -19.00
N SER A 879 -1.70 -13.47 -19.38
CA SER A 879 -0.73 -13.30 -20.48
C SER A 879 0.70 -13.45 -19.96
N THR A 880 1.54 -14.25 -20.61
CA THR A 880 2.97 -13.98 -20.56
C THR A 880 3.33 -13.00 -21.66
N PHE A 881 3.59 -11.75 -21.26
CA PHE A 881 4.64 -11.03 -21.94
C PHE A 881 5.95 -11.72 -21.56
N ILE A 882 6.36 -12.71 -22.36
CA ILE A 882 7.75 -12.71 -22.77
C ILE A 882 7.85 -11.48 -23.66
N GLU A 883 8.02 -10.29 -23.07
CA GLU A 883 8.98 -9.42 -23.72
C GLU A 883 10.22 -10.29 -23.78
N ASN A 884 10.58 -10.68 -25.01
CA ASN A 884 11.92 -11.15 -25.30
C ASN A 884 12.81 -10.34 -24.41
N GLN A 885 13.59 -11.01 -23.57
CA GLN A 885 14.58 -10.38 -22.73
C GLN A 885 15.05 -9.11 -23.42
N PHE A 886 14.87 -7.96 -22.76
CA PHE A 886 15.78 -6.86 -23.04
C PHE A 886 17.15 -7.41 -22.61
N GLN A 887 17.77 -8.24 -23.45
CA GLN A 887 19.20 -8.43 -23.45
C GLN A 887 19.69 -7.09 -23.96
N PHE A 888 19.85 -6.16 -23.02
CA PHE A 888 20.60 -4.95 -23.26
C PHE A 888 22.02 -5.41 -23.62
N ALA A 889 22.26 -5.59 -24.91
CA ALA A 889 23.56 -5.96 -25.40
C ALA A 889 24.36 -4.65 -25.48
N GLU A 890 25.11 -4.35 -24.41
CA GLU A 890 26.07 -3.25 -24.39
C GLU A 890 27.42 -3.73 -24.90
N MET A 891 27.98 -3.03 -25.87
CA MET A 891 29.37 -3.22 -26.29
C MET A 891 30.23 -2.04 -25.85
N ASN A 892 31.17 -2.31 -24.94
CA ASN A 892 32.22 -1.36 -24.57
C ASN A 892 33.38 -1.47 -25.57
N ILE A 893 33.62 -0.42 -26.34
CA ILE A 893 34.74 -0.30 -27.29
C ILE A 893 35.79 0.61 -26.67
N GLN A 894 37.00 0.08 -26.46
CA GLN A 894 38.12 0.87 -26.01
C GLN A 894 38.74 1.63 -27.20
N HIS A 895 38.84 2.95 -27.09
CA HIS A 895 39.47 3.79 -28.10
C HIS A 895 40.98 3.92 -27.81
N HIS A 896 41.81 3.40 -28.72
CA HIS A 896 43.28 3.43 -28.64
C HIS A 896 43.90 4.51 -29.55
N GLY A 897 43.24 5.65 -29.77
CA GLY A 897 43.77 6.75 -30.61
C GLY A 897 43.58 6.59 -32.13
N ASN A 898 43.09 5.44 -32.62
CA ASN A 898 42.78 5.20 -34.04
C ASN A 898 41.26 5.23 -34.29
N VAL A 899 40.78 6.30 -34.92
CA VAL A 899 39.35 6.55 -35.17
C VAL A 899 38.77 5.52 -36.16
N ASP A 900 39.47 5.20 -37.25
CA ASP A 900 38.96 4.27 -38.28
C ASP A 900 38.73 2.86 -37.74
N LYS A 901 39.62 2.39 -36.85
CA LYS A 901 39.48 1.11 -36.16
C LYS A 901 38.28 1.12 -35.21
N THR A 902 38.07 2.24 -34.51
CA THR A 902 36.95 2.44 -33.59
C THR A 902 35.62 2.43 -34.34
N VAL A 903 35.53 3.18 -35.45
CA VAL A 903 34.35 3.21 -36.33
C VAL A 903 34.06 1.83 -36.93
N SER A 904 35.09 1.07 -37.29
CA SER A 904 34.92 -0.29 -37.80
C SER A 904 34.33 -1.25 -36.76
N LEU A 905 34.72 -1.11 -35.48
CA LEU A 905 34.16 -1.88 -34.37
C LEU A 905 32.71 -1.47 -34.09
N ILE A 906 32.40 -0.17 -34.15
CA ILE A 906 31.03 0.34 -34.02
C ILE A 906 30.14 -0.22 -35.14
N LYS A 907 30.60 -0.17 -36.40
CA LYS A 907 29.88 -0.77 -37.55
C LYS A 907 29.65 -2.26 -37.39
N ARG A 908 30.58 -2.97 -36.74
CA ARG A 908 30.43 -4.39 -36.44
C ARG A 908 29.39 -4.62 -35.34
N ALA A 909 29.45 -3.84 -34.25
CA ALA A 909 28.48 -3.89 -33.16
C ALA A 909 27.05 -3.58 -33.63
N VAL A 910 26.88 -2.55 -34.47
CA VAL A 910 25.60 -2.21 -35.10
C VAL A 910 25.08 -3.37 -35.96
N ARG A 911 25.92 -3.96 -36.82
CA ARG A 911 25.53 -5.15 -37.63
C ARG A 911 25.22 -6.38 -36.79
N MET A 912 25.83 -6.51 -35.62
CA MET A 912 25.58 -7.61 -34.68
C MET A 912 24.34 -7.34 -33.80
N GLY A 913 23.70 -6.17 -33.92
CA GLY A 913 22.43 -5.87 -33.26
C GLY A 913 22.53 -5.38 -31.82
N TYR A 914 23.70 -4.91 -31.36
CA TYR A 914 23.88 -4.35 -30.01
C TYR A 914 23.01 -3.10 -29.79
N ASP A 915 22.44 -2.95 -28.58
CA ASP A 915 21.49 -1.90 -28.22
C ASP A 915 22.17 -0.62 -27.72
N SER A 916 23.35 -0.76 -27.11
CA SER A 916 24.18 0.35 -26.62
C SER A 916 25.64 0.09 -26.99
N ILE A 917 26.33 1.12 -27.47
CA ILE A 917 27.77 1.07 -27.76
C ILE A 917 28.43 2.22 -27.02
N VAL A 918 29.26 1.90 -26.04
CA VAL A 918 29.99 2.88 -25.25
C VAL A 918 31.44 2.90 -25.73
N VAL A 919 31.93 4.05 -26.15
CA VAL A 919 33.33 4.22 -26.57
C VAL A 919 34.10 4.88 -25.44
N ASN A 920 34.91 4.09 -24.74
CA ASN A 920 35.71 4.58 -23.62
C ASN A 920 37.10 5.01 -24.10
N THR A 921 37.53 6.22 -23.77
CA THR A 921 38.92 6.66 -23.94
C THR A 921 39.68 6.36 -22.65
N ASP A 922 40.60 5.41 -22.70
CA ASP A 922 41.42 5.10 -21.53
C ASP A 922 42.49 6.18 -21.34
N ILE A 923 42.38 6.94 -20.25
CA ILE A 923 43.33 7.99 -19.90
C ILE A 923 44.64 7.37 -19.37
N GLY A 924 44.64 6.09 -18.98
CA GLY A 924 45.77 5.41 -18.35
C GLY A 924 46.96 5.13 -19.27
N ASP A 925 46.71 4.71 -20.52
CA ASP A 925 47.76 4.24 -21.43
C ASP A 925 48.39 5.34 -22.30
N ILE A 926 47.72 6.48 -22.46
CA ILE A 926 48.29 7.67 -23.15
C ILE A 926 49.49 8.27 -22.36
N PHE A 927 49.58 7.98 -21.06
CA PHE A 927 50.71 8.40 -20.22
C PHE A 927 51.89 7.41 -20.19
N ASN A 928 51.85 6.30 -20.94
CA ASN A 928 52.90 5.28 -20.97
C ASN A 928 53.68 5.18 -22.30
N GLU A 929 53.33 5.93 -23.34
CA GLU A 929 54.05 5.92 -24.63
C GLU A 929 55.27 6.86 -24.71
N GLN A 930 55.89 7.21 -23.57
CA GLN A 930 57.21 7.88 -23.55
C GLN A 930 58.29 7.10 -22.77
N SER A 931 58.15 5.78 -22.68
CA SER A 931 59.21 4.91 -22.16
C SER A 931 59.48 3.72 -23.05
N GLN A 932 59.83 3.97 -24.31
CA GLN A 932 60.64 3.05 -25.11
C GLN A 932 61.59 3.83 -26.02
N MET A 933 62.73 4.22 -25.46
CA MET A 933 64.01 4.25 -26.16
C MET A 933 65.07 3.88 -25.11
N ASP A 934 65.48 2.62 -25.12
CA ASP A 934 66.88 2.24 -24.94
C ASP A 934 67.00 0.74 -25.21
N GLU A 935 67.64 0.43 -26.33
CA GLU A 935 68.19 -0.89 -26.62
C GLU A 935 69.35 -1.18 -25.66
N SER A 936 69.46 -2.44 -25.25
CA SER A 936 70.70 -3.23 -25.10
C SER A 936 71.02 -3.84 -23.73
N THR A 937 71.32 -5.14 -23.83
CA THR A 937 72.14 -6.03 -22.98
C THR A 937 71.55 -6.75 -21.77
N GLU A 938 71.89 -8.04 -21.75
CA GLU A 938 71.52 -9.14 -20.86
C GLU A 938 72.10 -9.00 -19.44
N ASP A 939 71.51 -9.78 -18.52
CA ASP A 939 71.96 -10.11 -17.16
C ASP A 939 71.93 -9.01 -16.06
N GLU A 940 70.79 -8.89 -15.37
CA GLU A 940 70.60 -8.80 -13.89
C GLU A 940 69.19 -8.29 -13.50
N PRO A 941 68.62 -8.62 -12.32
CA PRO A 941 67.29 -8.17 -11.91
C PRO A 941 67.30 -6.72 -11.39
N PRO A 942 66.41 -5.80 -11.83
CA PRO A 942 66.51 -4.41 -11.43
C PRO A 942 65.90 -4.11 -10.04
N ILE A 943 66.68 -3.33 -9.29
CA ILE A 943 66.53 -2.85 -7.92
C ILE A 943 65.42 -1.78 -7.76
N LYS A 944 64.73 -1.77 -6.60
CA LYS A 944 63.74 -0.75 -6.19
C LYS A 944 64.28 0.69 -6.27
N LYS A 945 63.71 1.55 -7.13
CA LYS A 945 63.97 3.00 -7.14
C LYS A 945 62.86 3.81 -6.43
N LYS A 946 63.31 4.77 -5.60
CA LYS A 946 62.52 5.75 -4.82
C LYS A 946 61.69 6.68 -5.73
N LYS A 947 60.42 6.90 -5.39
CA LYS A 947 59.54 7.91 -6.03
C LYS A 947 60.00 9.33 -5.66
N LYS A 948 60.40 10.13 -6.67
CA LYS A 948 60.53 11.60 -6.59
C LYS A 948 59.16 12.24 -6.84
N LYS A 949 58.81 13.25 -6.03
CA LYS A 949 57.65 14.14 -6.21
C LYS A 949 57.92 15.11 -7.37
N GLY A 950 57.08 15.07 -8.40
CA GLY A 950 56.92 16.13 -9.40
C GLY A 950 55.43 16.30 -9.70
N LYS A 951 54.92 17.54 -9.66
CA LYS A 951 53.56 17.89 -10.07
C LYS A 951 53.41 17.62 -11.58
N ARG A 952 52.42 16.83 -11.98
CA ARG A 952 51.93 16.77 -13.37
C ARG A 952 50.60 17.53 -13.43
N GLU A 953 50.45 18.44 -14.38
CA GLU A 953 49.16 19.01 -14.76
C GLU A 953 48.35 17.94 -15.50
N ASN A 954 47.12 17.69 -15.03
CA ASN A 954 46.19 16.78 -15.68
C ASN A 954 45.53 17.51 -16.86
N HIS A 955 46.10 17.40 -18.06
CA HIS A 955 45.40 17.77 -19.28
C HIS A 955 44.52 16.58 -19.71
N ILE A 956 43.20 16.74 -19.61
CA ILE A 956 42.24 15.77 -20.14
C ILE A 956 42.18 16.03 -21.66
N PRO A 957 42.47 15.03 -22.52
CA PRO A 957 42.37 15.20 -23.96
C PRO A 957 40.91 15.43 -24.39
N ASP A 958 40.72 16.18 -25.48
CA ASP A 958 39.41 16.47 -26.03
C ASP A 958 38.65 15.17 -26.41
N PRO A 959 37.31 15.14 -26.28
CA PRO A 959 36.51 13.97 -26.62
C PRO A 959 36.68 13.57 -28.09
N VAL A 960 36.83 12.27 -28.34
CA VAL A 960 36.91 11.72 -29.70
C VAL A 960 35.60 11.96 -30.43
N GLN A 961 35.65 12.69 -31.55
CA GLN A 961 34.47 12.91 -32.39
C GLN A 961 34.34 11.81 -33.45
N ILE A 962 33.20 11.11 -33.40
CA ILE A 962 32.86 10.07 -34.37
C ILE A 962 31.87 10.64 -35.38
N ASP A 963 32.22 10.58 -36.66
CA ASP A 963 31.34 10.97 -37.76
C ASP A 963 30.31 9.86 -38.02
N VAL A 964 29.08 10.12 -37.58
CA VAL A 964 27.97 9.17 -37.62
C VAL A 964 27.38 9.00 -39.01
N SER A 965 27.68 9.89 -39.96
CA SER A 965 27.28 9.74 -41.37
C SER A 965 27.91 8.51 -42.01
N GLN A 966 29.00 7.99 -41.42
CA GLN A 966 29.68 6.80 -41.91
C GLN A 966 29.02 5.50 -41.46
N ILE A 967 28.05 5.53 -40.54
CA ILE A 967 27.38 4.35 -39.97
C ILE A 967 26.08 4.10 -40.75
N ASN A 968 25.98 2.97 -41.43
CA ASN A 968 24.75 2.58 -42.12
C ASN A 968 23.70 2.11 -41.10
N THR A 969 22.60 2.84 -40.97
CA THR A 969 21.49 2.57 -40.04
C THR A 969 20.28 1.91 -40.70
N ALA A 970 20.34 1.61 -42.00
CA ALA A 970 19.20 1.06 -42.74
C ALA A 970 18.65 -0.24 -42.11
N ASP A 971 19.55 -1.11 -41.64
CA ASP A 971 19.18 -2.37 -40.98
C ASP A 971 18.53 -2.15 -39.59
N LEU A 972 18.85 -1.04 -38.91
CA LEU A 972 18.24 -0.66 -37.63
C LEU A 972 16.83 -0.10 -37.81
N GLU A 973 16.62 0.70 -38.86
CA GLU A 973 15.31 1.28 -39.18
C GLU A 973 14.29 0.23 -39.61
N VAL A 974 14.74 -0.79 -40.37
CA VAL A 974 13.93 -1.96 -40.73
C VAL A 974 13.52 -2.76 -39.48
N ALA A 975 14.36 -2.77 -38.44
CA ALA A 975 14.09 -3.39 -37.14
C ALA A 975 13.34 -2.46 -36.15
N GLY A 976 12.88 -1.28 -36.58
CA GLY A 976 12.14 -0.33 -35.74
C GLY A 976 12.99 0.45 -34.73
N LYS A 977 14.32 0.40 -34.81
CA LYS A 977 15.25 1.09 -33.91
C LYS A 977 15.77 2.40 -34.52
N LYS A 978 16.00 3.42 -33.70
CA LYS A 978 16.62 4.70 -34.11
C LYS A 978 17.91 4.95 -33.34
N LEU A 979 18.98 5.29 -34.05
CA LEU A 979 20.26 5.66 -33.43
C LEU A 979 20.10 6.97 -32.65
N ARG A 980 20.47 6.97 -31.37
CA ARG A 980 20.60 8.18 -30.53
C ARG A 980 22.03 8.29 -30.04
N LEU A 981 22.65 9.46 -30.21
CA LEU A 981 23.98 9.74 -29.66
C LEU A 981 23.84 10.56 -28.38
N PHE A 982 24.47 10.07 -27.32
CA PHE A 982 24.72 10.82 -26.10
C PHE A 982 26.19 11.26 -26.13
N ARG A 983 26.45 12.55 -25.90
CA ARG A 983 27.81 13.12 -25.86
C ARG A 983 28.25 13.33 -24.43
#